data_AF-A0AAP0H1V9-F1
#
_entry.id   AF-A0AAP0H1V9-F1
#
_cell.length_a   1.000
_cell.length_b   1.000
_cell.length_c   1.000
_cell.angle_alpha   90.00
_cell.angle_beta   90.00
_cell.angle_gamma   90.00
#
_symmetry.space_group_name_H-M   'P 1'
#
loop_
_entity.id
_entity.type
_entity.pdbx_description
1 polymer ?
#
loop_
_entity_poly.entity_id
_entity_poly.type
_entity_poly.pdbx_seq_one_letter_code
_entity_poly.pdbx_strand_id
1 'polypeptide(L)'
;MEYKNLGRSGLKVSQLSYGAWISFGNQLDVKEAKTLLQCCRDNGVNFFDNAEVYANGRAEEIMGQAIRELGWKRSDIVVSTKIFWGGPGPNDKGLSRKHIVEGTKASLKRLDMEYVDVIYCHRPDLCTPIEETVRAMNYVIDKGWAFHWGTSEWSAQQITEAWGVANRLDLVGPIVEQPEYNMFSRHKVESEYLPLYSNYGIGLTTWSPLASGVLTGKYNAGVPPESRFALENYKNLASRSLVDDVLKKVKKLKPIADELDVPLSQLAIAWCAANPNVSSVITGATKEYQIQENMKAINVIPMLTPEVMEKIDAIVQSKPKKPDSYSHEFSNRDDVPLEPIWSTRSSYDTWVMTPEVFLVFPCILLFYGSVYKYTNNSRNKKIISKLDKSKSATPNKNPLCFLQNPKRLCSLSILLPRQSTNPNTLPMEPEQQPSQETSKKAAKKEAAKAEKLRRKQEAAAASAAASGVAGVSIDGPDPLAANYGDTPLKDIQSNEVSGRVWTTVNSLTDELKDQTVLIRGRAHAIRAVGKKMAFLTVREKGFTVQCVMTVAPDLVSAQMVKYATAIGKESFIDIEGVVTVPPEAIKGASQQVEIQVRKIHCVNRAAPVLPINVEDAARSDVEIEKASEAGEQLVRVNQDTRLNYRILDLRTPANQGIFRVECQVSNLFRQFLLNEDFVEINTPKLIAGSSEGGAAVFKLDYKKQPACLAQSPQLHKQMAICGDFGRVFVVGPVFRAEDSYTHRHLCEFTGLDVEMEIKEHYSEVMDIVDRLFVGMFDKLNERCQKELEAIGKQYPFTPLKYLRKTLRLTFEEGIQMLKEAGIEVDPLGDLNTETERTLGKLVLEKYGTEFYILHRYPLAVRPFYTMPCPDSEAYSNSFDVFIRGEEIISGAQRVHVPELLESRAKECGIDVKTISTYIDAFRYGAPPHGGFGVGLERVVMLFCALDNIRKTSLFPRDPRRLEP
;
A
#
# COMPACT_ATOMS: atom_id res chain seq x y z
N MET A 1 19.24 -25.71 38.68
CA MET A 1 18.82 -24.83 37.56
C MET A 1 18.13 -25.69 36.50
N GLU A 2 16.97 -25.28 36.01
CA GLU A 2 16.33 -25.89 34.84
C GLU A 2 16.80 -25.18 33.56
N TYR A 3 16.90 -25.91 32.44
CA TYR A 3 17.26 -25.37 31.13
C TYR A 3 16.12 -25.61 30.14
N LYS A 4 15.63 -24.52 29.53
CA LYS A 4 14.54 -24.52 28.56
C LYS A 4 15.05 -24.18 27.17
N ASN A 5 14.36 -24.65 26.14
CA ASN A 5 14.62 -24.20 24.77
C ASN A 5 14.26 -22.72 24.64
N LEU A 6 15.06 -21.99 23.87
CA LEU A 6 14.78 -20.61 23.49
C LEU A 6 13.79 -20.59 22.33
N GLY A 7 12.50 -20.47 22.66
CA GLY A 7 11.41 -20.66 21.71
C GLY A 7 11.46 -22.04 21.07
N ARG A 8 11.21 -22.11 19.76
CA ARG A 8 11.30 -23.35 18.97
C ARG A 8 12.71 -23.79 18.59
N SER A 9 13.75 -23.07 19.01
CA SER A 9 15.14 -23.43 18.69
C SER A 9 15.66 -24.58 19.55
N GLY A 10 16.74 -25.22 19.11
CA GLY A 10 17.47 -26.20 19.92
C GLY A 10 18.40 -25.57 20.98
N LEU A 11 18.51 -24.24 21.04
CA LEU A 11 19.37 -23.54 21.99
C LEU A 11 18.75 -23.59 23.39
N LYS A 12 19.49 -24.11 24.38
CA LYS A 12 19.04 -24.22 25.76
C LYS A 12 19.58 -23.10 26.63
N VAL A 13 18.67 -22.37 27.29
CA VAL A 13 18.99 -21.30 28.24
C VAL A 13 18.51 -21.67 29.64
N SER A 14 19.26 -21.24 30.66
CA SER A 14 18.87 -21.37 32.06
C SER A 14 17.59 -20.56 32.31
N GLN A 15 16.65 -21.11 33.08
CA GLN A 15 15.36 -20.45 33.32
C GLN A 15 15.49 -19.10 34.04
N LEU A 16 16.60 -18.89 34.77
CA LEU A 16 17.02 -17.59 35.27
C LEU A 16 18.34 -17.20 34.59
N SER A 17 18.44 -15.95 34.15
CA SER A 17 19.63 -15.41 33.49
C SER A 17 20.12 -14.13 34.18
N TYR A 18 21.29 -13.67 33.75
CA TYR A 18 21.94 -12.50 34.34
C TYR A 18 22.14 -11.40 33.31
N GLY A 19 21.60 -10.21 33.59
CA GLY A 19 21.62 -9.05 32.69
C GLY A 19 22.61 -7.98 33.14
N ALA A 20 23.37 -7.42 32.20
CA ALA A 20 24.46 -6.49 32.47
C ALA A 20 24.04 -5.04 32.76
N TRP A 21 22.78 -4.68 32.48
CA TRP A 21 22.29 -3.28 32.47
C TRP A 21 22.58 -2.51 33.76
N ILE A 22 22.35 -3.14 34.91
CA ILE A 22 22.49 -2.51 36.23
C ILE A 22 23.94 -2.55 36.70
N SER A 23 24.67 -3.59 36.29
CA SER A 23 25.87 -4.03 36.99
C SER A 23 27.15 -3.50 36.34
N PHE A 24 27.24 -3.40 35.01
CA PHE A 24 28.53 -3.26 34.33
C PHE A 24 28.84 -1.87 33.75
N GLY A 25 28.11 -0.84 34.19
CA GLY A 25 28.21 0.47 33.55
C GLY A 25 28.85 1.58 34.37
N ASN A 26 28.34 1.78 35.59
CA ASN A 26 28.74 2.89 36.46
C ASN A 26 29.10 2.44 37.89
N GLN A 27 29.02 1.13 38.19
CA GLN A 27 29.05 0.63 39.58
C GLN A 27 30.08 -0.48 39.85
N LEU A 28 30.49 -1.28 38.85
CA LEU A 28 31.38 -2.42 39.06
C LEU A 28 32.62 -2.37 38.16
N ASP A 29 33.74 -2.83 38.71
CA ASP A 29 34.97 -3.10 37.96
C ASP A 29 35.02 -4.56 37.45
N VAL A 30 36.06 -4.91 36.69
CA VAL A 30 36.27 -6.27 36.14
C VAL A 30 36.39 -7.32 37.25
N LYS A 31 36.96 -6.98 38.40
CA LYS A 31 37.16 -7.93 39.49
C LYS A 31 35.80 -8.30 40.11
N GLU A 32 34.97 -7.32 40.40
CA GLU A 32 33.62 -7.55 40.93
C GLU A 32 32.72 -8.26 39.91
N ALA A 33 32.81 -7.88 38.64
CA ALA A 33 32.17 -8.56 37.53
C ALA A 33 32.47 -10.06 37.49
N LYS A 34 33.75 -10.45 37.60
CA LYS A 34 34.17 -11.86 37.63
C LYS A 34 33.53 -12.62 38.77
N THR A 35 33.54 -12.03 39.96
CA THR A 35 32.95 -12.65 41.14
C THR A 35 31.45 -12.92 40.96
N LEU A 36 30.70 -11.93 40.44
CA LEU A 36 29.27 -12.10 40.19
C LEU A 36 28.97 -13.10 39.08
N LEU A 37 29.74 -13.07 37.99
CA LEU A 37 29.62 -14.01 36.88
C LEU A 37 29.92 -15.45 37.33
N GLN A 38 30.97 -15.66 38.12
CA GLN A 38 31.28 -16.97 38.69
C GLN A 38 30.16 -17.44 39.64
N CYS A 39 29.66 -16.56 40.50
CA CYS A 39 28.52 -16.88 41.37
C CYS A 39 27.28 -17.32 40.56
N CYS A 40 27.00 -16.69 39.42
CA CYS A 40 25.93 -17.10 38.51
C CYS A 40 26.17 -18.51 37.95
N ARG A 41 27.39 -18.81 37.47
CA ARG A 41 27.76 -20.15 36.95
C ARG A 41 27.67 -21.23 38.01
N ASP A 42 28.14 -20.95 39.22
CA ASP A 42 28.09 -21.89 40.34
C ASP A 42 26.63 -22.27 40.70
N ASN A 43 25.68 -21.38 40.39
CA ASN A 43 24.24 -21.62 40.53
C ASN A 43 23.57 -22.14 39.24
N GLY A 44 24.36 -22.51 38.23
CA GLY A 44 23.89 -23.14 36.99
C GLY A 44 23.40 -22.18 35.91
N VAL A 45 23.56 -20.87 36.04
CA VAL A 45 23.22 -19.92 34.96
C VAL A 45 24.13 -20.19 33.77
N ASN A 46 23.56 -20.27 32.57
CA ASN A 46 24.35 -20.30 31.33
C ASN A 46 24.07 -19.10 30.43
N PHE A 47 22.98 -18.35 30.63
CA PHE A 47 22.58 -17.25 29.76
C PHE A 47 22.93 -15.88 30.36
N PHE A 48 23.72 -15.11 29.61
CA PHE A 48 24.23 -13.78 30.00
C PHE A 48 23.86 -12.74 28.95
N ASP A 49 23.15 -11.70 29.36
CA ASP A 49 22.55 -10.71 28.47
C ASP A 49 23.19 -9.33 28.60
N ASN A 50 23.50 -8.71 27.45
CA ASN A 50 24.15 -7.40 27.37
C ASN A 50 23.53 -6.54 26.26
N ALA A 51 24.03 -5.32 26.04
CA ALA A 51 23.64 -4.44 24.93
C ALA A 51 24.74 -3.41 24.64
N GLU A 52 24.85 -2.96 23.38
CA GLU A 52 25.86 -1.99 22.97
C GLU A 52 25.75 -0.63 23.71
N VAL A 53 24.55 -0.25 24.13
CA VAL A 53 24.29 1.03 24.78
C VAL A 53 24.61 1.03 26.28
N TYR A 54 24.78 -0.14 26.90
CA TYR A 54 24.97 -0.23 28.34
C TYR A 54 26.31 0.38 28.72
N ALA A 55 26.23 1.55 29.36
CA ALA A 55 27.34 2.47 29.60
C ALA A 55 28.22 2.70 28.37
N ASN A 56 27.57 2.96 27.23
CA ASN A 56 28.23 3.26 25.95
C ASN A 56 29.24 2.16 25.56
N GLY A 57 28.87 0.89 25.76
CA GLY A 57 29.66 -0.28 25.38
C GLY A 57 30.59 -0.82 26.47
N ARG A 58 30.85 -0.05 27.54
CA ARG A 58 31.73 -0.50 28.64
C ARG A 58 31.26 -1.80 29.30
N ALA A 59 29.96 -2.02 29.35
CA ALA A 59 29.40 -3.25 29.91
C ALA A 59 29.81 -4.51 29.11
N GLU A 60 29.93 -4.39 27.79
CA GLU A 60 30.40 -5.48 26.92
C GLU A 60 31.89 -5.75 27.15
N GLU A 61 32.70 -4.69 27.29
CA GLU A 61 34.14 -4.81 27.58
C GLU A 61 34.42 -5.52 28.90
N ILE A 62 33.72 -5.13 29.97
CA ILE A 62 33.92 -5.72 31.29
C ILE A 62 33.47 -7.19 31.29
N MET A 63 32.31 -7.51 30.70
CA MET A 63 31.82 -8.89 30.62
C MET A 63 32.76 -9.77 29.79
N GLY A 64 33.21 -9.28 28.63
CA GLY A 64 34.16 -9.97 27.76
C GLY A 64 35.48 -10.29 28.47
N GLN A 65 36.08 -9.27 29.09
CA GLN A 65 37.30 -9.43 29.87
C GLN A 65 37.11 -10.40 31.04
N ALA A 66 36.00 -10.31 31.76
CA ALA A 66 35.72 -11.20 32.89
C ALA A 66 35.59 -12.66 32.44
N ILE A 67 34.85 -12.94 31.35
CA ILE A 67 34.68 -14.29 30.81
C ILE A 67 36.04 -14.86 30.36
N ARG A 68 36.86 -14.05 29.68
CA ARG A 68 38.21 -14.44 29.26
C ARG A 68 39.11 -14.78 30.44
N GLU A 69 39.13 -13.93 31.48
CA GLU A 69 39.94 -14.15 32.68
C GLU A 69 39.46 -15.31 33.55
N LEU A 70 38.17 -15.66 33.50
CA LEU A 70 37.63 -16.84 34.16
C LEU A 70 37.90 -18.13 33.38
N GLY A 71 38.37 -18.03 32.13
CA GLY A 71 38.74 -19.17 31.30
C GLY A 71 37.56 -20.07 30.92
N TRP A 72 36.34 -19.53 30.87
CA TRP A 72 35.16 -20.31 30.52
C TRP A 72 35.18 -20.73 29.05
N LYS A 73 34.79 -21.98 28.79
CA LYS A 73 34.63 -22.48 27.44
C LYS A 73 33.38 -21.86 26.81
N ARG A 74 33.48 -21.33 25.59
CA ARG A 74 32.34 -20.66 24.92
C ARG A 74 31.11 -21.54 24.74
N SER A 75 31.28 -22.86 24.56
CA SER A 75 30.16 -23.81 24.44
C SER A 75 29.31 -23.95 25.70
N ASP A 76 29.81 -23.51 26.85
CA ASP A 76 29.18 -23.74 28.15
C ASP A 76 28.25 -22.58 28.54
N ILE A 77 28.30 -21.48 27.77
CA ILE A 77 27.57 -20.24 28.02
C ILE A 77 26.85 -19.78 26.75
N VAL A 78 25.74 -19.09 26.96
CA VAL A 78 24.96 -18.40 25.96
C VAL A 78 25.11 -16.90 26.23
N VAL A 79 25.60 -16.16 25.25
CA VAL A 79 25.80 -14.70 25.37
C VAL A 79 24.91 -13.99 24.36
N SER A 80 24.21 -12.94 24.81
CA SER A 80 23.48 -12.05 23.92
C SER A 80 23.94 -10.60 23.98
N THR A 81 23.77 -9.90 22.86
CA THR A 81 23.84 -8.45 22.81
C THR A 81 22.67 -7.87 22.01
N LYS A 82 22.50 -6.55 22.05
CA LYS A 82 21.43 -5.82 21.37
C LYS A 82 21.95 -4.61 20.63
N ILE A 83 21.41 -4.39 19.44
CA ILE A 83 21.77 -3.29 18.55
C ILE A 83 20.58 -2.34 18.40
N PHE A 84 20.82 -1.05 18.63
CA PHE A 84 19.97 0.10 18.27
C PHE A 84 20.63 1.48 18.57
N TRP A 85 21.52 1.58 19.57
CA TRP A 85 22.12 2.85 20.02
C TRP A 85 23.63 2.69 20.22
N GLY A 86 24.39 2.62 19.14
CA GLY A 86 25.84 2.40 19.20
C GLY A 86 26.68 3.67 19.27
N GLY A 87 26.14 4.84 18.92
CA GLY A 87 26.92 6.08 18.92
C GLY A 87 26.11 7.34 18.61
N PRO A 88 26.76 8.52 18.58
CA PRO A 88 26.10 9.79 18.31
C PRO A 88 25.90 10.09 16.81
N GLY A 89 26.55 9.35 15.91
CA GLY A 89 26.46 9.57 14.48
C GLY A 89 25.08 9.23 13.90
N PRO A 90 24.74 9.79 12.73
CA PRO A 90 23.42 9.62 12.12
C PRO A 90 23.13 8.17 11.68
N ASN A 91 24.17 7.35 11.52
CA ASN A 91 24.06 5.93 11.16
C ASN A 91 24.53 5.00 12.28
N ASP A 92 24.76 5.53 13.48
CA ASP A 92 25.20 4.76 14.65
C ASP A 92 24.00 4.33 15.52
N LYS A 93 22.78 4.47 14.99
CA LYS A 93 21.51 4.17 15.68
C LYS A 93 20.50 3.55 14.71
N GLY A 94 19.46 2.92 15.26
CA GLY A 94 18.39 2.29 14.52
C GLY A 94 18.74 0.88 14.06
N LEU A 95 18.02 0.37 13.06
CA LEU A 95 18.13 -1.00 12.57
C LEU A 95 18.38 -1.09 11.06
N SER A 96 18.97 -0.03 10.49
CA SER A 96 19.50 -0.07 9.12
C SER A 96 20.55 -1.17 9.00
N ARG A 97 20.71 -1.71 7.79
CA ARG A 97 21.74 -2.71 7.51
C ARG A 97 23.13 -2.22 7.90
N LYS A 98 23.41 -0.92 7.70
CA LYS A 98 24.68 -0.30 8.05
C LYS A 98 24.95 -0.38 9.55
N HIS A 99 23.99 0.02 10.39
CA HIS A 99 24.16 -0.02 11.84
C HIS A 99 24.19 -1.45 12.37
N ILE A 100 23.31 -2.34 11.88
CA ILE A 100 23.32 -3.75 12.29
C ILE A 100 24.69 -4.39 12.06
N VAL A 101 25.27 -4.21 10.87
CA VAL A 101 26.56 -4.82 10.53
C VAL A 101 27.70 -4.21 11.35
N GLU A 102 27.81 -2.88 11.41
CA GLU A 102 28.93 -2.22 12.08
C GLU A 102 28.81 -2.28 13.61
N GLY A 103 27.59 -2.13 14.14
CA GLY A 103 27.27 -2.31 15.55
C GLY A 103 27.55 -3.72 16.05
N THR A 104 27.19 -4.75 15.27
CA THR A 104 27.51 -6.15 15.61
C THR A 104 29.01 -6.37 15.74
N LYS A 105 29.80 -5.92 14.75
CA LYS A 105 31.27 -6.05 14.80
C LYS A 105 31.86 -5.29 15.99
N ALA A 106 31.34 -4.10 16.28
CA ALA A 106 31.79 -3.30 17.41
C ALA A 106 31.48 -3.99 18.75
N SER A 107 30.30 -4.58 18.90
CA SER A 107 29.92 -5.38 20.07
C SER A 107 30.79 -6.61 20.24
N LEU A 108 31.03 -7.38 19.16
CA LEU A 108 31.92 -8.55 19.20
C LEU A 108 33.34 -8.17 19.62
N LYS A 109 33.86 -7.06 19.09
CA LYS A 109 35.17 -6.52 19.48
C LYS A 109 35.21 -6.15 20.97
N ARG A 110 34.17 -5.49 21.49
CA ARG A 110 34.10 -5.12 22.92
C ARG A 110 33.99 -6.36 23.81
N LEU A 111 33.16 -7.32 23.43
CA LEU A 111 33.02 -8.60 24.14
C LEU A 111 34.27 -9.49 24.04
N ASP A 112 35.21 -9.17 23.14
CA ASP A 112 36.35 -10.03 22.79
C ASP A 112 35.90 -11.46 22.41
N MET A 113 34.90 -11.53 21.52
CA MET A 113 34.30 -12.78 21.05
C MET A 113 34.14 -12.80 19.53
N GLU A 114 34.20 -13.99 18.93
CA GLU A 114 33.96 -14.17 17.49
C GLU A 114 32.46 -14.21 17.15
N TYR A 115 31.63 -14.63 18.10
CA TYR A 115 30.17 -14.71 17.95
C TYR A 115 29.45 -14.49 19.27
N VAL A 116 28.20 -14.02 19.17
CA VAL A 116 27.17 -14.13 20.22
C VAL A 116 26.18 -15.21 19.85
N ASP A 117 25.53 -15.83 20.83
CA ASP A 117 24.56 -16.89 20.56
C ASP A 117 23.24 -16.29 20.03
N VAL A 118 22.85 -15.14 20.56
CA VAL A 118 21.64 -14.41 20.16
C VAL A 118 21.94 -12.92 20.02
N ILE A 119 21.55 -12.33 18.90
CA ILE A 119 21.58 -10.87 18.71
C ILE A 119 20.16 -10.29 18.66
N TYR A 120 19.90 -9.24 19.43
CA TYR A 120 18.58 -8.60 19.47
C TYR A 120 18.54 -7.27 18.73
N CYS A 121 17.43 -7.01 18.04
CA CYS A 121 16.98 -5.65 17.78
C CYS A 121 16.52 -5.03 19.11
N HIS A 122 17.26 -4.05 19.65
CA HIS A 122 16.97 -3.53 21.01
C HIS A 122 15.62 -2.80 21.10
N ARG A 123 15.18 -2.13 20.02
CA ARG A 123 13.87 -1.47 19.92
C ARG A 123 13.36 -1.56 18.48
N PRO A 124 12.05 -1.37 18.23
CA PRO A 124 11.57 -1.21 16.87
C PRO A 124 12.11 0.08 16.24
N ASP A 125 12.50 0.02 14.97
CA ASP A 125 12.92 1.18 14.18
C ASP A 125 11.85 1.50 13.14
N LEU A 126 11.12 2.59 13.32
CA LEU A 126 10.05 2.99 12.41
C LEU A 126 10.58 3.64 11.12
N CYS A 127 11.86 4.01 11.08
CA CYS A 127 12.49 4.65 9.94
C CYS A 127 13.16 3.65 9.00
N THR A 128 13.42 2.42 9.47
CA THR A 128 14.01 1.34 8.66
C THR A 128 12.94 0.31 8.28
N PRO A 129 12.77 -0.02 6.99
CA PRO A 129 11.86 -1.09 6.60
C PRO A 129 12.21 -2.42 7.27
N ILE A 130 11.21 -3.12 7.82
CA ILE A 130 11.41 -4.43 8.48
C ILE A 130 12.11 -5.43 7.55
N GLU A 131 11.84 -5.38 6.24
CA GLU A 131 12.56 -6.22 5.27
C GLU A 131 14.08 -6.01 5.29
N GLU A 132 14.55 -4.77 5.40
CA GLU A 132 15.98 -4.48 5.48
C GLU A 132 16.58 -5.05 6.77
N THR A 133 15.89 -4.87 7.91
CA THR A 133 16.31 -5.41 9.21
C THR A 133 16.40 -6.94 9.18
N VAL A 134 15.39 -7.65 8.64
CA VAL A 134 15.39 -9.11 8.53
C VAL A 134 16.56 -9.60 7.66
N ARG A 135 16.79 -8.96 6.50
CA ARG A 135 17.94 -9.29 5.63
C ARG A 135 19.28 -9.00 6.29
N ALA A 136 19.38 -7.93 7.08
CA ALA A 136 20.59 -7.57 7.79
C ALA A 136 20.91 -8.56 8.92
N MET A 137 19.90 -8.99 9.69
CA MET A 137 20.07 -10.00 10.74
C MET A 137 20.44 -11.37 10.16
N ASN A 138 19.83 -11.77 9.05
CA ASN A 138 20.24 -13.00 8.37
C ASN A 138 21.67 -12.92 7.81
N TYR A 139 22.08 -11.76 7.29
CA TYR A 139 23.50 -11.56 6.92
C TYR A 139 24.45 -11.71 8.11
N VAL A 140 24.06 -11.24 9.31
CA VAL A 140 24.84 -11.44 10.54
C VAL A 140 24.96 -12.93 10.89
N ILE A 141 23.87 -13.70 10.71
CA ILE A 141 23.85 -15.15 10.91
C ILE A 141 24.74 -15.87 9.89
N ASP A 142 24.61 -15.55 8.61
CA ASP A 142 25.41 -16.15 7.53
C ASP A 142 26.91 -15.88 7.70
N LYS A 143 27.27 -14.79 8.37
CA LYS A 143 28.67 -14.47 8.72
C LYS A 143 29.19 -15.22 9.94
N GLY A 144 28.33 -15.95 10.65
CA GLY A 144 28.67 -16.63 11.89
C GLY A 144 28.89 -15.68 13.07
N TRP A 145 28.47 -14.43 12.97
CA TRP A 145 28.60 -13.44 14.06
C TRP A 145 27.51 -13.61 15.11
N ALA A 146 26.38 -14.20 14.73
CA ALA A 146 25.36 -14.70 15.65
C ALA A 146 24.79 -16.03 15.13
N PHE A 147 24.25 -16.87 16.01
CA PHE A 147 23.53 -18.08 15.59
C PHE A 147 22.03 -17.87 15.47
N HIS A 148 21.48 -17.00 16.31
CA HIS A 148 20.06 -16.65 16.30
C HIS A 148 19.87 -15.14 16.45
N TRP A 149 18.68 -14.66 16.09
CA TRP A 149 18.29 -13.29 16.35
C TRP A 149 16.91 -13.19 16.96
N GLY A 150 16.67 -12.07 17.63
CA GLY A 150 15.42 -11.77 18.32
C GLY A 150 15.12 -10.29 18.36
N THR A 151 14.04 -9.94 19.03
CA THR A 151 13.53 -8.58 19.16
C THR A 151 13.36 -8.20 20.64
N SER A 152 13.31 -6.90 20.96
CA SER A 152 13.07 -6.42 22.32
C SER A 152 12.16 -5.20 22.31
N GLU A 153 11.08 -5.28 23.09
CA GLU A 153 9.98 -4.33 23.15
C GLU A 153 9.28 -4.11 21.80
N TRP A 154 9.23 -5.12 20.93
CA TRP A 154 8.47 -5.06 19.68
C TRP A 154 6.99 -5.40 19.89
N SER A 155 6.11 -4.89 19.05
CA SER A 155 4.69 -5.30 19.04
C SER A 155 4.48 -6.64 18.32
N ALA A 156 3.37 -7.33 18.61
CA ALA A 156 3.03 -8.57 17.91
C ALA A 156 2.88 -8.38 16.40
N GLN A 157 2.37 -7.23 15.98
CA GLN A 157 2.20 -6.89 14.57
C GLN A 157 3.57 -6.78 13.87
N GLN A 158 4.56 -6.13 14.48
CA GLN A 158 5.91 -6.02 13.92
C GLN A 158 6.65 -7.36 13.88
N ILE A 159 6.49 -8.20 14.90
CA ILE A 159 7.07 -9.55 14.92
C ILE A 159 6.41 -10.42 13.83
N THR A 160 5.09 -10.32 13.66
CA THR A 160 4.34 -10.99 12.59
C THR A 160 4.81 -10.54 11.21
N GLU A 161 5.03 -9.24 11.01
CA GLU A 161 5.57 -8.69 9.76
C GLU A 161 6.99 -9.21 9.49
N ALA A 162 7.86 -9.26 10.51
CA ALA A 162 9.20 -9.82 10.39
C ALA A 162 9.18 -11.31 9.99
N TRP A 163 8.28 -12.11 10.58
CA TRP A 163 8.06 -13.50 10.17
C TRP A 163 7.46 -13.61 8.76
N GLY A 164 6.56 -12.71 8.37
CA GLY A 164 6.01 -12.64 7.01
C GLY A 164 7.09 -12.37 5.96
N VAL A 165 8.00 -11.45 6.24
CA VAL A 165 9.19 -11.21 5.41
C VAL A 165 10.10 -12.43 5.38
N ALA A 166 10.43 -12.99 6.55
CA ALA A 166 11.34 -14.12 6.66
C ALA A 166 10.84 -15.33 5.84
N ASN A 167 9.57 -15.70 6.00
CA ASN A 167 8.94 -16.78 5.25
C ASN A 167 8.91 -16.51 3.74
N ARG A 168 8.59 -15.28 3.32
CA ARG A 168 8.56 -14.91 1.89
C ARG A 168 9.93 -14.98 1.22
N LEU A 169 11.00 -14.80 1.99
CA LEU A 169 12.37 -14.70 1.49
C LEU A 169 13.23 -15.93 1.81
N ASP A 170 12.64 -16.97 2.42
CA ASP A 170 13.35 -18.15 2.92
C ASP A 170 14.52 -17.79 3.86
N LEU A 171 14.24 -16.91 4.80
CA LEU A 171 15.17 -16.40 5.80
C LEU A 171 14.76 -16.83 7.21
N VAL A 172 15.71 -16.82 8.15
CA VAL A 172 15.46 -17.08 9.57
C VAL A 172 14.69 -15.90 10.16
N GLY A 173 13.50 -16.16 10.72
CA GLY A 173 12.71 -15.18 11.50
C GLY A 173 13.21 -15.02 12.94
N PRO A 174 12.75 -14.00 13.68
CA PRO A 174 13.14 -13.79 15.06
C PRO A 174 12.59 -14.91 15.95
N ILE A 175 13.45 -15.60 16.70
CA ILE A 175 13.05 -16.78 17.50
C ILE A 175 12.65 -16.44 18.93
N VAL A 176 12.97 -15.21 19.38
CA VAL A 176 12.79 -14.76 20.75
C VAL A 176 12.41 -13.28 20.80
N GLU A 177 11.52 -12.94 21.73
CA GLU A 177 11.22 -11.57 22.12
C GLU A 177 11.68 -11.32 23.56
N GLN A 178 12.16 -10.11 23.84
CA GLN A 178 12.56 -9.65 25.18
C GLN A 178 11.65 -8.50 25.66
N PRO A 179 10.50 -8.82 26.28
CA PRO A 179 9.56 -7.83 26.81
C PRO A 179 9.71 -7.60 28.32
N GLU A 180 9.22 -6.46 28.81
CA GLU A 180 8.94 -6.26 30.23
C GLU A 180 7.85 -7.24 30.66
N TYR A 181 8.09 -8.01 31.72
CA TYR A 181 7.08 -8.89 32.29
C TYR A 181 7.23 -9.00 33.80
N ASN A 182 6.16 -8.62 34.50
CA ASN A 182 6.02 -8.77 35.94
C ASN A 182 4.53 -8.73 36.31
N MET A 183 4.22 -8.93 37.59
CA MET A 183 2.84 -8.93 38.07
C MET A 183 2.04 -7.68 37.66
N PHE A 184 2.67 -6.52 37.44
CA PHE A 184 1.98 -5.29 37.02
C PHE A 184 1.99 -5.04 35.51
N SER A 185 2.93 -5.64 34.76
CA SER A 185 3.06 -5.51 33.31
C SER A 185 2.87 -6.87 32.64
N ARG A 186 1.63 -7.17 32.24
CA ARG A 186 1.21 -8.49 31.74
C ARG A 186 0.66 -8.50 30.32
N HIS A 187 0.19 -7.36 29.83
CA HIS A 187 -0.60 -7.27 28.60
C HIS A 187 0.11 -7.86 27.37
N LYS A 188 1.40 -7.53 27.17
CA LYS A 188 2.17 -8.04 26.03
C LYS A 188 2.24 -9.57 26.04
N VAL A 189 2.70 -10.14 27.15
CA VAL A 189 2.96 -11.58 27.29
C VAL A 189 1.67 -12.41 27.35
N GLU A 190 0.65 -11.93 28.05
CA GLU A 190 -0.57 -12.73 28.33
C GLU A 190 -1.76 -12.41 27.41
N SER A 191 -1.64 -11.43 26.53
CA SER A 191 -2.69 -11.07 25.56
C SER A 191 -2.12 -10.87 24.16
N GLU A 192 -1.23 -9.90 23.98
CA GLU A 192 -0.76 -9.48 22.65
C GLU A 192 0.03 -10.58 21.92
N TYR A 193 0.89 -11.30 22.63
CA TYR A 193 1.78 -12.31 22.04
C TYR A 193 1.16 -13.71 21.94
N LEU A 194 -0.08 -13.92 22.41
CA LEU A 194 -0.73 -15.23 22.37
C LEU A 194 -0.67 -15.89 20.97
N PRO A 195 -0.95 -15.19 19.85
CA PRO A 195 -0.85 -15.80 18.52
C PRO A 195 0.59 -16.13 18.10
N LEU A 196 1.58 -15.40 18.62
CA LEU A 196 2.98 -15.60 18.22
C LEU A 196 3.53 -16.93 18.75
N TYR A 197 3.07 -17.37 19.92
CA TYR A 197 3.49 -18.64 20.51
C TYR A 197 3.05 -19.83 19.65
N SER A 198 1.78 -19.86 19.22
CA SER A 198 1.26 -20.96 18.39
C SER A 198 1.73 -20.87 16.95
N ASN A 199 1.73 -19.67 16.37
CA ASN A 199 2.02 -19.50 14.93
C ASN A 199 3.51 -19.60 14.65
N TYR A 200 4.33 -19.08 15.58
CA TYR A 200 5.76 -18.91 15.36
C TYR A 200 6.65 -19.50 16.46
N GLY A 201 6.11 -20.19 17.47
CA GLY A 201 6.93 -20.83 18.51
C GLY A 201 7.94 -19.87 19.15
N ILE A 202 7.59 -18.58 19.30
CA ILE A 202 8.51 -17.57 19.82
C ILE A 202 8.74 -17.81 21.32
N GLY A 203 9.99 -17.78 21.76
CA GLY A 203 10.33 -17.82 23.19
C GLY A 203 10.42 -16.43 23.79
N LEU A 204 10.35 -16.33 25.13
CA LEU A 204 10.58 -15.06 25.82
C LEU A 204 11.81 -15.07 26.71
N THR A 205 12.57 -13.97 26.67
CA THR A 205 13.56 -13.63 27.69
C THR A 205 13.10 -12.36 28.41
N THR A 206 12.44 -12.47 29.55
CA THR A 206 11.74 -11.31 30.14
C THR A 206 12.62 -10.50 31.07
N TRP A 207 12.42 -9.18 31.12
CA TRP A 207 13.14 -8.29 32.04
C TRP A 207 12.21 -7.57 33.02
N SER A 208 12.80 -6.96 34.06
CA SER A 208 12.10 -6.28 35.18
C SER A 208 11.16 -7.18 36.01
N PRO A 209 11.54 -8.41 36.40
CA PRO A 209 10.66 -9.29 37.19
C PRO A 209 10.28 -8.69 38.56
N LEU A 210 11.12 -7.81 39.09
CA LEU A 210 10.91 -7.12 40.37
C LEU A 210 10.24 -5.75 40.24
N ALA A 211 9.78 -5.36 39.04
CA ALA A 211 9.19 -4.04 38.74
C ALA A 211 10.05 -2.88 39.28
N SER A 212 11.30 -2.78 38.82
CA SER A 212 12.30 -1.83 39.34
C SER A 212 12.58 -1.91 40.85
N GLY A 213 12.29 -3.07 41.47
CA GLY A 213 12.51 -3.33 42.89
C GLY A 213 11.30 -3.06 43.78
N VAL A 214 10.15 -2.71 43.21
CA VAL A 214 8.88 -2.52 43.94
C VAL A 214 8.42 -3.83 44.57
N LEU A 215 8.53 -4.92 43.83
CA LEU A 215 8.13 -6.26 44.28
C LEU A 215 9.11 -6.88 45.30
N THR A 216 10.08 -6.13 45.82
CA THR A 216 10.87 -6.58 46.99
C THR A 216 10.29 -6.08 48.30
N GLY A 217 9.26 -5.22 48.27
CA GLY A 217 8.65 -4.62 49.46
C GLY A 217 9.47 -3.51 50.13
N LYS A 218 10.66 -3.17 49.60
CA LYS A 218 11.57 -2.18 50.20
C LYS A 218 11.01 -0.74 50.25
N TYR A 219 9.98 -0.45 49.46
CA TYR A 219 9.32 0.87 49.41
C TYR A 219 8.03 0.94 50.25
N ASN A 220 7.72 -0.09 51.04
CA ASN A 220 6.50 -0.14 51.87
C ASN A 220 6.43 0.95 52.94
N ALA A 221 7.59 1.50 53.34
CA ALA A 221 7.73 2.61 54.29
C ALA A 221 7.87 4.00 53.62
N GLY A 222 7.71 4.08 52.29
CA GLY A 222 7.92 5.27 51.49
C GLY A 222 8.99 5.08 50.42
N VAL A 223 8.98 5.93 49.39
CA VAL A 223 9.95 5.92 48.29
C VAL A 223 11.07 6.92 48.59
N PRO A 224 12.32 6.48 48.79
CA PRO A 224 13.45 7.39 48.96
C PRO A 224 13.71 8.22 47.68
N PRO A 225 14.13 9.50 47.77
CA PRO A 225 14.36 10.38 46.62
C PRO A 225 15.42 9.84 45.63
N GLU A 226 16.41 9.11 46.14
CA GLU A 226 17.53 8.51 45.41
C GLU A 226 17.19 7.12 44.86
N SER A 227 15.99 6.61 45.13
CA SER A 227 15.66 5.22 44.81
C SER A 227 15.38 5.02 43.33
N ARG A 228 15.59 3.79 42.84
CA ARG A 228 15.30 3.40 41.45
C ARG A 228 13.87 3.71 41.00
N PHE A 229 12.92 3.67 41.94
CA PHE A 229 11.52 4.01 41.71
C PHE A 229 11.30 5.53 41.54
N ALA A 230 12.25 6.38 41.97
CA ALA A 230 12.25 7.82 41.81
C ALA A 230 12.99 8.32 40.54
N LEU A 231 13.63 7.43 39.77
CA LEU A 231 14.26 7.72 38.48
C LEU A 231 13.20 7.71 37.36
N GLU A 232 13.05 8.87 36.71
CA GLU A 232 12.21 9.33 35.57
C GLU A 232 11.01 8.53 35.03
N ASN A 233 10.99 7.19 35.01
CA ASN A 233 9.93 6.40 34.38
C ASN A 233 8.58 6.43 35.12
N TYR A 234 8.56 6.74 36.42
CA TYR A 234 7.32 6.92 37.20
C TYR A 234 7.01 8.38 37.54
N LYS A 235 7.92 9.32 37.23
CA LYS A 235 7.69 10.76 37.48
C LYS A 235 6.77 11.40 36.44
N ASN A 236 6.75 10.87 35.22
CA ASN A 236 6.14 11.57 34.08
C ASN A 236 4.75 11.04 33.65
N LEU A 237 4.15 10.04 34.32
CA LEU A 237 2.84 9.51 33.91
C LEU A 237 1.95 8.88 35.01
N ALA A 238 2.25 9.05 36.29
CA ALA A 238 1.40 8.53 37.36
C ALA A 238 1.05 9.61 38.39
N SER A 239 -0.24 9.92 38.49
CA SER A 239 -0.80 10.56 39.68
C SER A 239 -0.31 9.82 40.94
N ARG A 240 -0.02 10.53 42.04
CA ARG A 240 0.39 9.93 43.33
C ARG A 240 -0.48 8.71 43.72
N SER A 241 -1.76 8.75 43.37
CA SER A 241 -2.73 7.67 43.57
C SER A 241 -2.37 6.33 42.91
N LEU A 242 -1.74 6.32 41.73
CA LEU A 242 -1.34 5.09 41.04
C LEU A 242 -0.15 4.43 41.76
N VAL A 243 0.81 5.25 42.22
CA VAL A 243 1.93 4.78 43.04
C VAL A 243 1.43 4.21 44.37
N ASP A 244 0.49 4.90 45.02
CA ASP A 244 -0.10 4.45 46.29
C ASP A 244 -0.89 3.13 46.12
N ASP A 245 -1.60 2.95 45.01
CA ASP A 245 -2.32 1.70 44.71
C ASP A 245 -1.35 0.53 44.52
N VAL A 246 -0.28 0.72 43.74
CA VAL A 246 0.76 -0.31 43.54
C VAL A 246 1.39 -0.71 44.87
N LEU A 247 1.77 0.24 45.72
CA LEU A 247 2.36 -0.05 47.03
C LEU A 247 1.37 -0.78 47.96
N LYS A 248 0.08 -0.44 47.93
CA LYS A 248 -0.96 -1.18 48.68
C LYS A 248 -1.08 -2.63 48.23
N LYS A 249 -1.03 -2.88 46.92
CA LYS A 249 -1.06 -4.24 46.35
C LYS A 249 0.18 -5.04 46.76
N VAL A 250 1.37 -4.44 46.70
CA VAL A 250 2.62 -5.08 47.18
C VAL A 250 2.54 -5.47 48.65
N LYS A 251 2.00 -4.60 49.53
CA LYS A 251 1.80 -4.91 50.95
C LYS A 251 0.88 -6.13 51.15
N LYS A 252 -0.16 -6.27 50.32
CA LYS A 252 -1.09 -7.40 50.35
C LYS A 252 -0.50 -8.70 49.80
N LEU A 253 0.55 -8.64 48.96
CA LEU A 253 1.26 -9.83 48.49
C LEU A 253 2.18 -10.45 49.56
N LYS A 254 2.62 -9.66 50.55
CA LYS A 254 3.54 -10.13 51.60
C LYS A 254 2.97 -11.30 52.42
N PRO A 255 1.70 -11.30 52.88
CA PRO A 255 1.08 -12.46 53.52
C PRO A 255 1.14 -13.76 52.69
N ILE A 256 0.99 -13.69 51.37
CA ILE A 256 1.10 -14.89 50.51
C ILE A 256 2.53 -15.40 50.49
N ALA A 257 3.50 -14.50 50.37
CA ALA A 257 4.92 -14.86 50.43
C ALA A 257 5.28 -15.50 51.78
N ASP A 258 4.71 -15.00 52.88
CA ASP A 258 4.89 -15.55 54.23
C ASP A 258 4.21 -16.92 54.42
N GLU A 259 3.03 -17.13 53.84
CA GLU A 259 2.34 -18.44 53.83
C GLU A 259 3.19 -19.51 53.13
N LEU A 260 3.97 -19.11 52.12
CA LEU A 260 4.86 -19.98 51.36
C LEU A 260 6.29 -20.07 51.93
N ASP A 261 6.57 -19.37 53.04
CA ASP A 261 7.90 -19.25 53.67
C ASP A 261 9.01 -18.78 52.70
N VAL A 262 8.69 -17.81 51.82
CA VAL A 262 9.63 -17.27 50.83
C VAL A 262 9.65 -15.74 50.82
N PRO A 263 10.80 -15.12 50.50
CA PRO A 263 10.85 -13.68 50.28
C PRO A 263 10.02 -13.24 49.07
N LEU A 264 9.40 -12.07 49.15
CA LEU A 264 8.55 -11.54 48.09
C LEU A 264 9.29 -11.38 46.74
N SER A 265 10.60 -11.12 46.77
CA SER A 265 11.43 -11.09 45.57
C SER A 265 11.53 -12.46 44.88
N GLN A 266 11.64 -13.56 45.65
CA GLN A 266 11.63 -14.90 45.09
C GLN A 266 10.26 -15.24 44.51
N LEU A 267 9.17 -14.89 45.22
CA LEU A 267 7.81 -15.06 44.73
C LEU A 267 7.58 -14.35 43.38
N ALA A 268 8.03 -13.10 43.26
CA ALA A 268 7.90 -12.31 42.03
C ALA A 268 8.70 -12.90 40.84
N ILE A 269 9.94 -13.33 41.09
CA ILE A 269 10.77 -13.95 40.05
C ILE A 269 10.19 -15.29 39.61
N ALA A 270 9.78 -16.13 40.58
CA ALA A 270 9.17 -17.43 40.32
C ALA A 270 7.86 -17.29 39.52
N TRP A 271 7.05 -16.28 39.83
CA TRP A 271 5.82 -15.99 39.11
C TRP A 271 6.07 -15.71 37.62
N CYS A 272 7.08 -14.89 37.28
CA CYS A 272 7.45 -14.67 35.88
C CYS A 272 7.95 -15.98 35.22
N ALA A 273 8.78 -16.75 35.93
CA ALA A 273 9.39 -17.97 35.42
C ALA A 273 8.41 -19.14 35.26
N ALA A 274 7.28 -19.11 35.97
CA ALA A 274 6.21 -20.12 35.89
C ALA A 274 5.41 -20.05 34.57
N ASN A 275 5.45 -18.92 33.85
CA ASN A 275 4.79 -18.82 32.55
C ASN A 275 5.49 -19.75 31.53
N PRO A 276 4.75 -20.67 30.86
CA PRO A 276 5.35 -21.68 29.98
C PRO A 276 6.03 -21.09 28.75
N ASN A 277 5.64 -19.89 28.32
CA ASN A 277 6.24 -19.20 27.17
C ASN A 277 7.52 -18.43 27.53
N VAL A 278 7.85 -18.34 28.83
CA VAL A 278 9.08 -17.70 29.31
C VAL A 278 10.20 -18.72 29.38
N SER A 279 11.13 -18.60 28.42
CA SER A 279 12.35 -19.42 28.37
C SER A 279 13.34 -19.01 29.46
N SER A 280 13.47 -17.70 29.73
CA SER A 280 14.37 -17.20 30.78
C SER A 280 13.88 -15.87 31.38
N VAL A 281 14.06 -15.71 32.69
CA VAL A 281 13.85 -14.44 33.40
C VAL A 281 15.20 -13.78 33.70
N ILE A 282 15.41 -12.58 33.14
CA ILE A 282 16.63 -11.81 33.32
C ILE A 282 16.61 -11.12 34.68
N THR A 283 17.57 -11.49 35.52
CA THR A 283 17.81 -10.88 36.82
C THR A 283 19.03 -9.97 36.77
N GLY A 284 19.08 -8.99 37.67
CA GLY A 284 20.25 -8.15 37.87
C GLY A 284 20.61 -8.10 39.35
N ALA A 285 21.90 -8.09 39.64
CA ALA A 285 22.43 -8.06 40.98
C ALA A 285 23.77 -7.31 41.01
N THR A 286 24.07 -6.67 42.13
CA THR A 286 25.36 -5.99 42.34
C THR A 286 26.18 -6.65 43.44
N LYS A 287 25.65 -7.68 44.09
CA LYS A 287 26.29 -8.44 45.17
C LYS A 287 25.95 -9.93 45.05
N GLU A 288 26.87 -10.81 45.43
CA GLU A 288 26.73 -12.27 45.32
C GLU A 288 25.51 -12.81 46.07
N TYR A 289 25.26 -12.31 47.28
CA TYR A 289 24.11 -12.76 48.08
C TYR A 289 22.77 -12.54 47.36
N GLN A 290 22.66 -11.48 46.53
CA GLN A 290 21.45 -11.22 45.75
C GLN A 290 21.28 -12.24 44.63
N ILE A 291 22.38 -12.69 44.03
CA ILE A 291 22.36 -13.76 43.01
C ILE A 291 21.89 -15.04 43.68
N GLN A 292 22.57 -15.47 44.74
CA GLN A 292 22.21 -16.67 45.49
C GLN A 292 20.74 -16.66 45.93
N GLU A 293 20.24 -15.50 46.36
CA GLU A 293 18.86 -15.33 46.79
C GLU A 293 17.86 -15.38 45.61
N ASN A 294 18.15 -14.69 44.50
CA ASN A 294 17.30 -14.73 43.31
C ASN A 294 17.25 -16.14 42.70
N MET A 295 18.35 -16.90 42.71
CA MET A 295 18.41 -18.23 42.12
C MET A 295 17.55 -19.26 42.86
N LYS A 296 17.27 -19.04 44.16
CA LYS A 296 16.33 -19.88 44.94
C LYS A 296 14.89 -19.75 44.48
N ALA A 297 14.53 -18.71 43.72
CA ALA A 297 13.19 -18.56 43.16
C ALA A 297 12.75 -19.76 42.30
N ILE A 298 13.70 -20.51 41.73
CA ILE A 298 13.43 -21.74 40.99
C ILE A 298 12.68 -22.78 41.85
N ASN A 299 12.98 -22.84 43.15
CA ASN A 299 12.37 -23.78 44.09
C ASN A 299 10.94 -23.37 44.49
N VAL A 300 10.55 -22.13 44.19
CA VAL A 300 9.23 -21.57 44.50
C VAL A 300 8.23 -21.88 43.38
N ILE A 301 8.70 -22.13 42.14
CA ILE A 301 7.83 -22.41 40.99
C ILE A 301 6.82 -23.55 41.27
N PRO A 302 7.23 -24.71 41.82
CA PRO A 302 6.28 -25.79 42.14
C PRO A 302 5.26 -25.43 43.22
N MET A 303 5.53 -24.40 44.03
CA MET A 303 4.64 -23.94 45.10
C MET A 303 3.54 -23.00 44.58
N LEU A 304 3.64 -22.51 43.33
CA LEU A 304 2.65 -21.65 42.68
C LEU A 304 1.47 -22.46 42.15
N THR A 305 0.70 -23.06 43.05
CA THR A 305 -0.52 -23.80 42.71
C THR A 305 -1.57 -22.86 42.08
N PRO A 306 -2.56 -23.39 41.35
CA PRO A 306 -3.65 -22.58 40.79
C PRO A 306 -4.33 -21.67 41.83
N GLU A 307 -4.51 -22.17 43.06
CA GLU A 307 -5.09 -21.42 44.17
C GLU A 307 -4.20 -20.23 44.60
N VAL A 308 -2.89 -20.44 44.69
CA VAL A 308 -1.92 -19.37 45.00
C VAL A 308 -1.92 -18.32 43.87
N MET A 309 -1.93 -18.76 42.62
CA MET A 309 -1.98 -17.89 41.45
C MET A 309 -3.26 -17.04 41.44
N GLU A 310 -4.40 -17.61 41.81
CA GLU A 310 -5.68 -16.89 41.93
C GLU A 310 -5.66 -15.87 43.07
N LYS A 311 -5.10 -16.22 44.24
CA LYS A 311 -4.89 -15.25 45.35
C LYS A 311 -4.04 -14.06 44.90
N ILE A 312 -2.95 -14.30 44.15
CA ILE A 312 -2.09 -13.25 43.59
C ILE A 312 -2.89 -12.40 42.59
N ASP A 313 -3.60 -13.02 41.65
CA ASP A 313 -4.42 -12.34 40.64
C ASP A 313 -5.49 -11.44 41.28
N ALA A 314 -6.15 -11.91 42.34
CA ALA A 314 -7.18 -11.16 43.08
C ALA A 314 -6.62 -9.88 43.76
N ILE A 315 -5.35 -9.89 44.17
CA ILE A 315 -4.68 -8.74 44.76
C ILE A 315 -4.20 -7.77 43.68
N VAL A 316 -3.50 -8.28 42.66
CA VAL A 316 -2.80 -7.42 41.70
C VAL A 316 -3.77 -6.83 40.67
N GLN A 317 -4.77 -7.61 40.26
CA GLN A 317 -5.86 -7.20 39.37
C GLN A 317 -5.37 -6.65 38.01
N SER A 318 -4.26 -7.20 37.51
CA SER A 318 -3.59 -6.80 36.27
C SER A 318 -3.76 -7.81 35.13
N LYS A 319 -4.45 -8.93 35.38
CA LYS A 319 -4.66 -9.99 34.41
C LYS A 319 -5.45 -9.44 33.22
N PRO A 320 -4.90 -9.48 31.99
CA PRO A 320 -5.62 -8.96 30.84
C PRO A 320 -6.85 -9.83 30.56
N LYS A 321 -7.94 -9.19 30.12
CA LYS A 321 -9.06 -9.92 29.51
C LYS A 321 -8.57 -10.53 28.21
N LYS A 322 -8.75 -11.84 28.02
CA LYS A 322 -8.49 -12.45 26.72
C LYS A 322 -9.42 -11.82 25.68
N PRO A 323 -8.95 -11.57 24.44
CA PRO A 323 -9.82 -11.15 23.36
C PRO A 323 -10.98 -12.15 23.23
N ASP A 324 -12.21 -11.66 23.09
CA ASP A 324 -13.37 -12.53 22.86
C ASP A 324 -13.11 -13.36 21.60
N SER A 325 -12.86 -14.66 21.76
CA SER A 325 -13.02 -15.59 20.63
C SER A 325 -14.48 -15.49 20.18
N TYR A 326 -14.72 -15.38 18.87
CA TYR A 326 -16.06 -15.56 18.28
C TYR A 326 -16.52 -17.03 18.46
N SER A 327 -16.65 -17.46 19.71
CA SER A 327 -17.10 -18.77 20.14
C SER A 327 -18.18 -18.62 21.20
N HIS A 328 -19.17 -17.79 20.91
CA HIS A 328 -20.52 -18.05 21.40
C HIS A 328 -21.20 -18.90 20.31
N GLU A 329 -21.57 -20.14 20.67
CA GLU A 329 -22.32 -21.16 19.89
C GLU A 329 -21.61 -22.45 19.41
N PHE A 330 -20.38 -22.75 19.83
CA PHE A 330 -19.84 -24.13 19.71
C PHE A 330 -19.16 -24.60 21.00
N SER A 331 -19.80 -24.40 22.16
CA SER A 331 -19.42 -25.06 23.41
C SER A 331 -20.11 -26.43 23.48
N ASN A 332 -19.45 -27.48 23.00
CA ASN A 332 -19.55 -28.88 23.44
C ASN A 332 -18.60 -29.76 22.60
N ARG A 333 -17.30 -29.51 22.74
CA ARG A 333 -16.28 -30.55 22.50
C ARG A 333 -15.26 -30.43 23.62
N ASP A 334 -15.53 -31.16 24.68
CA ASP A 334 -14.60 -31.42 25.76
C ASP A 334 -13.35 -32.14 25.20
N ASP A 335 -12.18 -31.74 25.71
CA ASP A 335 -10.92 -32.48 25.78
C ASP A 335 -10.47 -33.30 24.56
N VAL A 336 -9.72 -32.65 23.66
CA VAL A 336 -8.76 -33.37 22.79
C VAL A 336 -7.37 -32.77 23.02
N PRO A 337 -6.36 -33.56 23.48
CA PRO A 337 -4.99 -33.08 23.61
C PRO A 337 -4.46 -32.69 22.23
N LEU A 338 -3.95 -31.46 22.11
CA LEU A 338 -3.20 -31.02 20.93
C LEU A 338 -1.82 -31.69 20.95
N GLU A 339 -1.69 -32.84 20.29
CA GLU A 339 -0.38 -33.33 19.91
C GLU A 339 0.17 -32.53 18.72
N PRO A 340 1.45 -32.11 18.74
CA PRO A 340 2.05 -31.39 17.63
C PRO A 340 2.28 -32.32 16.44
N ILE A 341 1.62 -32.02 15.32
CA ILE A 341 1.84 -32.65 14.01
C ILE A 341 3.16 -32.16 13.43
N TRP A 342 4.29 -32.51 14.04
CA TRP A 342 5.63 -32.47 13.45
C TRP A 342 6.54 -33.47 14.18
N SER A 343 6.31 -34.77 14.00
CA SER A 343 7.33 -35.78 14.26
C SER A 343 7.97 -36.22 12.95
N THR A 344 9.26 -35.97 12.83
CA THR A 344 10.15 -36.45 11.78
C THR A 344 10.13 -37.98 11.67
N ARG A 345 9.90 -38.52 10.46
CA ARG A 345 10.35 -39.88 10.11
C ARG A 345 10.93 -39.88 8.70
N SER A 346 12.26 -39.87 8.68
CA SER A 346 13.07 -40.47 7.62
C SER A 346 13.06 -41.99 7.82
N SER A 347 12.58 -42.74 6.83
CA SER A 347 13.08 -44.08 6.48
C SER A 347 12.48 -44.50 5.15
N TYR A 348 13.35 -44.83 4.20
CA TYR A 348 13.04 -45.69 3.05
C TYR A 348 12.51 -47.04 3.57
N ASP A 349 11.42 -47.56 3.00
CA ASP A 349 11.29 -48.96 2.60
C ASP A 349 9.94 -49.28 1.92
N THR A 350 10.06 -49.83 0.71
CA THR A 350 9.19 -50.78 -0.02
C THR A 350 7.68 -50.84 0.28
N TRP A 351 6.85 -50.43 -0.69
CA TRP A 351 5.44 -50.81 -0.77
C TRP A 351 5.28 -52.09 -1.61
N VAL A 352 4.92 -53.19 -0.93
CA VAL A 352 4.34 -54.39 -1.55
C VAL A 352 2.82 -54.27 -1.44
N MET A 353 2.12 -54.33 -2.57
CA MET A 353 0.67 -54.48 -2.63
C MET A 353 0.25 -55.88 -2.16
N THR A 354 -0.81 -55.99 -1.36
CA THR A 354 -1.92 -56.93 -1.59
C THR A 354 -3.17 -56.56 -0.76
N PRO A 355 -4.38 -56.99 -1.19
CA PRO A 355 -5.67 -56.36 -0.86
C PRO A 355 -6.60 -57.24 0.00
N GLU A 356 -7.58 -56.61 0.67
CA GLU A 356 -8.99 -57.03 0.91
C GLU A 356 -9.58 -56.24 2.12
N VAL A 357 -10.55 -55.29 2.00
CA VAL A 357 -11.99 -55.35 1.63
C VAL A 357 -12.87 -55.71 2.87
N PHE A 358 -13.96 -55.02 3.33
CA PHE A 358 -14.90 -54.01 2.80
C PHE A 358 -15.88 -53.48 3.92
N LEU A 359 -16.53 -52.31 3.65
CA LEU A 359 -17.85 -51.77 4.13
C LEU A 359 -17.95 -51.23 5.59
N VAL A 360 -18.47 -50.03 5.90
CA VAL A 360 -19.76 -49.37 5.55
C VAL A 360 -19.70 -47.82 5.74
N PHE A 361 -20.14 -47.00 4.77
CA PHE A 361 -21.21 -45.95 4.89
C PHE A 361 -21.21 -44.92 3.72
N PRO A 362 -22.36 -44.72 3.04
CA PRO A 362 -22.70 -43.54 2.24
C PRO A 362 -23.77 -42.64 2.89
N CYS A 363 -23.94 -41.43 2.33
CA CYS A 363 -25.04 -40.46 2.47
C CYS A 363 -25.13 -39.62 3.78
N ILE A 364 -25.05 -38.29 3.63
CA ILE A 364 -26.14 -37.33 3.96
C ILE A 364 -26.00 -36.09 3.05
N LEU A 365 -27.08 -35.87 2.31
CA LEU A 365 -27.53 -34.66 1.64
C LEU A 365 -28.91 -34.40 2.28
N LEU A 366 -29.28 -33.12 2.50
CA LEU A 366 -30.61 -32.57 2.90
C LEU A 366 -30.84 -32.14 4.37
N PHE A 367 -31.08 -30.82 4.49
CA PHE A 367 -32.02 -30.02 5.33
C PHE A 367 -31.31 -28.76 5.83
N TYR A 368 -31.69 -27.52 5.48
CA TYR A 368 -33.03 -26.95 5.31
C TYR A 368 -33.17 -26.05 4.08
N GLY A 369 -34.34 -26.11 3.46
CA GLY A 369 -34.95 -24.98 2.74
C GLY A 369 -36.42 -24.84 3.16
N SER A 370 -36.92 -23.61 3.28
CA SER A 370 -38.23 -23.14 2.76
C SER A 370 -38.73 -21.89 3.47
N VAL A 371 -38.95 -20.82 2.69
CA VAL A 371 -40.08 -19.86 2.62
C VAL A 371 -39.64 -18.86 1.52
N TYR A 372 -40.23 -18.65 0.33
CA TYR A 372 -41.47 -19.04 -0.35
C TYR A 372 -41.24 -18.88 -1.89
N LYS A 373 -41.97 -19.62 -2.73
CA LYS A 373 -42.02 -19.46 -4.21
C LYS A 373 -43.44 -19.05 -4.65
N TYR A 374 -43.48 -18.21 -5.69
CA TYR A 374 -44.50 -18.03 -6.75
C TYR A 374 -45.95 -17.61 -6.40
N THR A 375 -46.43 -16.56 -7.09
CA THR A 375 -47.45 -16.69 -8.15
C THR A 375 -47.61 -15.39 -8.95
N ASN A 376 -47.82 -15.56 -10.26
CA ASN A 376 -48.21 -14.55 -11.23
C ASN A 376 -49.65 -14.88 -11.64
N ASN A 377 -50.66 -14.04 -11.36
CA ASN A 377 -51.87 -13.93 -12.20
C ASN A 377 -52.80 -12.75 -11.83
N SER A 378 -52.96 -11.86 -12.82
CA SER A 378 -54.21 -11.26 -13.33
C SER A 378 -55.25 -10.55 -12.43
N ARG A 379 -55.64 -9.37 -12.94
CA ARG A 379 -57.00 -8.76 -13.02
C ARG A 379 -57.51 -7.81 -11.92
N ASN A 380 -57.59 -6.54 -12.35
CA ASN A 380 -58.74 -5.61 -12.31
C ASN A 380 -59.21 -5.00 -10.97
N LYS A 381 -58.97 -3.69 -10.81
CA LYS A 381 -59.94 -2.57 -10.98
C LYS A 381 -59.20 -1.26 -10.65
N LYS A 382 -59.13 -0.27 -11.57
CA LYS A 382 -60.05 0.89 -11.71
C LYS A 382 -60.12 1.72 -10.41
N ILE A 383 -59.89 3.04 -10.36
CA ILE A 383 -60.53 4.10 -11.18
C ILE A 383 -59.99 5.51 -10.77
N ILE A 384 -59.92 6.45 -11.74
CA ILE A 384 -60.07 7.95 -11.66
C ILE A 384 -58.89 8.74 -11.05
N SER A 385 -58.34 9.83 -11.61
CA SER A 385 -58.75 10.87 -12.60
C SER A 385 -57.48 11.37 -13.35
N LYS A 386 -57.40 11.68 -14.65
CA LYS A 386 -58.13 12.58 -15.58
C LYS A 386 -58.04 14.09 -15.27
N LEU A 387 -57.17 14.76 -16.03
CA LEU A 387 -57.36 16.04 -16.75
C LEU A 387 -56.22 16.06 -17.82
N ASP A 388 -56.45 15.84 -19.13
CA ASP A 388 -57.18 16.66 -20.12
C ASP A 388 -56.65 18.12 -20.10
N LYS A 389 -56.21 18.78 -21.18
CA LYS A 389 -56.45 18.59 -22.61
C LYS A 389 -55.66 19.65 -23.42
N SER A 390 -55.45 19.39 -24.71
CA SER A 390 -55.37 20.35 -25.84
C SER A 390 -54.02 21.09 -26.06
N LYS A 391 -53.54 21.36 -27.29
CA LYS A 391 -54.06 21.26 -28.67
C LYS A 391 -52.91 21.45 -29.69
N SER A 392 -53.02 20.78 -30.84
CA SER A 392 -52.68 21.15 -32.24
C SER A 392 -52.22 22.60 -32.55
N ALA A 393 -51.59 22.98 -33.67
CA ALA A 393 -50.91 22.37 -34.82
C ALA A 393 -50.64 23.54 -35.81
N THR A 394 -49.38 23.72 -36.29
CA THR A 394 -48.97 24.23 -37.65
C THR A 394 -49.43 25.65 -38.10
N PRO A 395 -49.01 26.23 -39.27
CA PRO A 395 -48.13 25.73 -40.34
C PRO A 395 -47.11 26.74 -40.98
N ASN A 396 -46.24 26.19 -41.84
CA ASN A 396 -45.74 26.68 -43.14
C ASN A 396 -45.03 28.06 -43.27
N LYS A 397 -43.83 28.07 -43.89
CA LYS A 397 -43.62 28.28 -45.35
C LYS A 397 -42.12 28.24 -45.72
N ASN A 398 -41.80 27.41 -46.71
CA ASN A 398 -40.67 27.48 -47.66
C ASN A 398 -40.59 28.87 -48.37
N PRO A 399 -39.62 29.20 -49.28
CA PRO A 399 -38.53 28.41 -49.89
C PRO A 399 -37.21 29.19 -50.24
N LEU A 400 -36.25 28.49 -50.91
CA LEU A 400 -35.31 28.95 -51.98
C LEU A 400 -34.27 30.05 -51.66
N CYS A 401 -33.13 30.25 -52.32
CA CYS A 401 -32.21 29.50 -53.19
C CYS A 401 -31.10 30.50 -53.63
N PHE A 402 -30.00 29.97 -54.15
CA PHE A 402 -29.10 30.58 -55.15
C PHE A 402 -27.95 31.56 -54.79
N LEU A 403 -26.75 31.02 -55.06
CA LEU A 403 -25.69 31.47 -56.00
C LEU A 403 -24.82 32.72 -55.74
N GLN A 404 -23.53 32.44 -55.93
CA GLN A 404 -22.53 33.15 -56.75
C GLN A 404 -21.69 34.28 -56.15
N ASN A 405 -20.42 33.91 -55.97
CA ASN A 405 -19.18 34.62 -56.36
C ASN A 405 -19.34 35.69 -57.46
N PRO A 406 -18.54 36.77 -57.40
CA PRO A 406 -17.33 36.90 -58.25
C PRO A 406 -16.10 37.51 -57.51
N LYS A 407 -14.83 37.11 -57.79
CA LYS A 407 -13.85 37.67 -58.79
C LYS A 407 -13.68 39.20 -58.71
N ARG A 408 -12.51 39.86 -58.83
CA ARG A 408 -11.06 39.57 -59.02
C ARG A 408 -10.34 40.96 -59.16
N LEU A 409 -8.98 40.95 -59.24
CA LEU A 409 -8.05 41.96 -59.84
C LEU A 409 -7.65 43.19 -58.99
N CYS A 410 -6.47 43.82 -59.10
CA CYS A 410 -5.09 43.49 -59.52
C CYS A 410 -4.20 44.76 -59.36
N SER A 411 -2.87 44.58 -59.43
CA SER A 411 -1.78 45.56 -59.74
C SER A 411 -1.22 46.41 -58.59
N LEU A 412 0.08 46.76 -58.48
CA LEU A 412 1.14 46.98 -59.47
C LEU A 412 2.57 46.94 -58.80
N SER A 413 3.55 46.30 -59.46
CA SER A 413 5.00 46.65 -59.70
C SER A 413 5.90 47.37 -58.66
N ILE A 414 7.24 47.35 -58.62
CA ILE A 414 8.44 46.74 -59.28
C ILE A 414 9.67 47.29 -58.50
N LEU A 415 10.70 46.49 -58.17
CA LEU A 415 12.15 46.76 -58.35
C LEU A 415 13.05 45.72 -57.61
N LEU A 416 14.00 45.20 -58.39
CA LEU A 416 15.07 44.21 -58.15
C LEU A 416 16.45 44.95 -58.03
N PRO A 417 17.65 44.32 -58.10
CA PRO A 417 18.21 43.06 -57.53
C PRO A 417 19.69 43.21 -57.02
N ARG A 418 20.33 42.05 -56.72
CA ARG A 418 21.75 41.62 -56.92
C ARG A 418 22.54 41.36 -55.63
N GLN A 419 23.38 40.33 -55.47
CA GLN A 419 23.92 39.32 -56.40
C GLN A 419 24.53 38.15 -55.62
N SER A 420 24.53 36.97 -56.25
CA SER A 420 25.31 35.76 -55.94
C SER A 420 26.73 35.81 -56.55
N THR A 421 27.70 35.03 -56.05
CA THR A 421 28.49 34.03 -56.85
C THR A 421 29.47 33.17 -56.02
N ASN A 422 29.47 31.87 -56.36
CA ASN A 422 30.31 30.67 -56.07
C ASN A 422 31.82 30.77 -56.48
N PRO A 423 32.67 29.69 -56.50
CA PRO A 423 32.93 28.52 -55.60
C PRO A 423 34.46 28.15 -55.43
N ASN A 424 34.75 27.06 -54.70
CA ASN A 424 35.95 26.18 -54.71
C ASN A 424 37.36 26.69 -54.31
N THR A 425 37.92 26.14 -53.22
CA THR A 425 39.16 25.29 -53.18
C THR A 425 39.50 24.85 -51.74
N LEU A 426 39.95 23.60 -51.56
CA LEU A 426 40.62 23.02 -50.36
C LEU A 426 42.16 23.13 -50.55
N PRO A 427 43.04 22.81 -49.58
CA PRO A 427 42.94 22.61 -48.11
C PRO A 427 44.03 23.39 -47.31
N MET A 428 44.01 23.32 -45.96
CA MET A 428 45.17 23.18 -45.03
C MET A 428 44.80 23.62 -43.59
N GLU A 429 44.99 22.73 -42.62
CA GLU A 429 45.09 23.01 -41.17
C GLU A 429 46.35 23.87 -40.88
N PRO A 430 46.42 24.71 -39.81
CA PRO A 430 46.32 24.25 -38.42
C PRO A 430 45.79 25.24 -37.34
N GLU A 431 45.57 24.67 -36.15
CA GLU A 431 45.72 25.22 -34.79
C GLU A 431 44.77 26.31 -34.20
N GLN A 432 44.17 25.86 -33.09
CA GLN A 432 43.38 26.46 -32.01
C GLN A 432 43.55 27.95 -31.63
N GLN A 433 42.41 28.64 -31.39
CA GLN A 433 42.09 29.37 -30.15
C GLN A 433 40.55 29.63 -30.04
N PRO A 434 39.92 29.50 -28.85
CA PRO A 434 38.46 29.53 -28.71
C PRO A 434 37.87 30.94 -28.44
N SER A 435 36.76 31.27 -29.11
CA SER A 435 36.01 32.51 -28.94
C SER A 435 34.67 32.32 -28.20
N GLN A 436 34.56 33.06 -27.09
CA GLN A 436 33.39 33.67 -26.43
C GLN A 436 31.94 33.48 -26.98
N GLU A 437 31.38 32.26 -27.00
CA GLU A 437 29.91 32.09 -27.16
C GLU A 437 29.18 31.36 -26.02
N THR A 438 29.90 30.78 -25.05
CA THR A 438 29.29 30.04 -23.92
C THR A 438 28.76 30.93 -22.77
N SER A 439 29.15 32.20 -22.72
CA SER A 439 28.81 33.11 -21.59
C SER A 439 27.37 33.63 -21.61
N LYS A 440 26.78 33.89 -22.78
CA LYS A 440 25.44 34.51 -22.88
C LYS A 440 24.29 33.56 -22.51
N LYS A 441 24.43 32.26 -22.78
CA LYS A 441 23.38 31.25 -22.52
C LYS A 441 23.30 30.88 -21.03
N ALA A 442 24.45 30.81 -20.35
CA ALA A 442 24.52 30.62 -18.91
C ALA A 442 23.96 31.84 -18.16
N ALA A 443 24.35 33.05 -18.57
CA ALA A 443 23.84 34.29 -17.98
C ALA A 443 22.32 34.46 -18.15
N LYS A 444 21.75 34.08 -19.31
CA LYS A 444 20.28 34.10 -19.52
C LYS A 444 19.54 33.11 -18.63
N LYS A 445 20.13 31.94 -18.36
CA LYS A 445 19.55 30.91 -17.50
C LYS A 445 19.61 31.28 -16.02
N GLU A 446 20.70 31.93 -15.59
CA GLU A 446 20.82 32.50 -14.25
C GLU A 446 19.91 33.71 -14.06
N ALA A 447 19.82 34.61 -15.04
CA ALA A 447 18.89 35.74 -15.01
C ALA A 447 17.43 35.27 -14.92
N ALA A 448 17.04 34.23 -15.68
CA ALA A 448 15.71 33.64 -15.58
C ALA A 448 15.45 32.95 -14.24
N LYS A 449 16.46 32.30 -13.64
CA LYS A 449 16.37 31.73 -12.29
C LYS A 449 16.26 32.84 -11.23
N ALA A 450 17.05 33.90 -11.35
CA ALA A 450 17.05 35.03 -10.44
C ALA A 450 15.73 35.82 -10.52
N GLU A 451 15.17 36.00 -11.73
CA GLU A 451 13.88 36.65 -11.91
C GLU A 451 12.71 35.76 -11.45
N LYS A 452 12.79 34.44 -11.63
CA LYS A 452 11.84 33.50 -11.03
C LYS A 452 11.91 33.50 -9.51
N LEU A 453 13.11 33.62 -8.93
CA LEU A 453 13.31 33.75 -7.49
C LEU A 453 12.80 35.11 -6.98
N ARG A 454 13.06 36.20 -7.72
CA ARG A 454 12.59 37.54 -7.38
C ARG A 454 11.07 37.64 -7.49
N ARG A 455 10.44 37.09 -8.53
CA ARG A 455 8.97 36.95 -8.61
C ARG A 455 8.41 36.05 -7.51
N LYS A 456 9.13 35.02 -7.08
CA LYS A 456 8.73 34.17 -5.94
C LYS A 456 8.85 34.91 -4.60
N GLN A 457 9.85 35.76 -4.44
CA GLN A 457 10.04 36.63 -3.27
C GLN A 457 9.07 37.82 -3.27
N GLU A 458 8.82 38.43 -4.42
CA GLU A 458 7.82 39.50 -4.62
C GLU A 458 6.40 38.94 -4.48
N ALA A 459 6.11 37.73 -4.94
CA ALA A 459 4.83 37.06 -4.69
C ALA A 459 4.68 36.57 -3.25
N ALA A 460 5.77 36.15 -2.59
CA ALA A 460 5.76 35.85 -1.16
C ALA A 460 5.59 37.12 -0.32
N ALA A 461 6.20 38.24 -0.73
CA ALA A 461 6.05 39.54 -0.11
C ALA A 461 4.67 40.16 -0.41
N ALA A 462 4.12 39.95 -1.59
CA ALA A 462 2.77 40.36 -1.97
C ALA A 462 1.70 39.45 -1.33
N SER A 463 2.00 38.18 -1.06
CA SER A 463 1.16 37.27 -0.26
C SER A 463 1.23 37.65 1.24
N ALA A 464 2.40 38.05 1.73
CA ALA A 464 2.55 38.67 3.06
C ALA A 464 1.86 40.03 3.15
N ALA A 465 1.81 40.81 2.06
CA ALA A 465 1.10 42.09 1.97
C ALA A 465 -0.41 41.93 1.73
N ALA A 466 -0.85 40.87 1.05
CA ALA A 466 -2.26 40.47 0.92
C ALA A 466 -2.80 39.83 2.21
N SER A 467 -1.89 39.37 3.09
CA SER A 467 -2.16 39.09 4.51
C SER A 467 -2.17 40.36 5.37
N GLY A 468 -2.00 41.52 4.75
CA GLY A 468 -2.03 42.85 5.37
C GLY A 468 -3.44 43.24 5.82
N VAL A 469 -3.95 42.58 6.84
CA VAL A 469 -4.88 43.22 7.78
C VAL A 469 -4.02 44.05 8.74
N ALA A 470 -3.49 45.16 8.25
CA ALA A 470 -2.90 46.18 9.11
C ALA A 470 -4.03 46.92 9.85
N GLY A 471 -3.93 46.97 11.17
CA GLY A 471 -4.56 48.00 12.00
C GLY A 471 -5.98 47.72 12.52
N VAL A 472 -6.14 46.77 13.44
CA VAL A 472 -6.91 46.93 14.70
C VAL A 472 -6.30 45.96 15.70
N SER A 473 -5.78 46.46 16.82
CA SER A 473 -5.43 45.66 17.99
C SER A 473 -6.68 44.98 18.53
N ILE A 474 -6.84 43.69 18.26
CA ILE A 474 -7.75 42.83 19.02
C ILE A 474 -6.89 42.22 20.14
N ASP A 475 -6.30 43.09 20.96
CA ASP A 475 -5.38 42.73 22.03
C ASP A 475 -6.21 42.50 23.30
N GLY A 476 -6.78 41.30 23.38
CA GLY A 476 -7.44 40.77 24.55
C GLY A 476 -7.49 39.24 24.45
N PRO A 477 -7.38 38.51 25.57
CA PRO A 477 -7.55 37.06 25.56
C PRO A 477 -8.94 36.71 25.00
N ASP A 478 -8.98 35.90 23.95
CA ASP A 478 -10.25 35.40 23.39
C ASP A 478 -10.73 34.22 24.25
N PRO A 479 -11.91 34.30 24.89
CA PRO A 479 -12.46 33.21 25.69
C PRO A 479 -12.67 31.92 24.88
N LEU A 480 -12.74 32.00 23.53
CA LEU A 480 -12.93 30.87 22.63
C LEU A 480 -11.63 30.37 21.98
N ALA A 481 -10.45 30.79 22.47
CA ALA A 481 -9.16 30.43 21.88
C ALA A 481 -8.90 28.91 21.78
N ALA A 482 -9.54 28.08 22.62
CA ALA A 482 -9.43 26.61 22.54
C ALA A 482 -10.19 26.00 21.34
N ASN A 483 -11.17 26.72 20.79
CA ASN A 483 -12.03 26.24 19.70
C ASN A 483 -11.39 26.38 18.32
N TYR A 484 -10.22 27.01 18.21
CA TYR A 484 -9.52 27.13 16.95
C TYR A 484 -8.00 27.20 17.10
N GLY A 485 -7.29 26.84 16.04
CA GLY A 485 -5.84 26.89 16.01
C GLY A 485 -5.22 25.72 15.28
N ASP A 486 -3.89 25.72 15.20
CA ASP A 486 -3.15 24.61 14.62
C ASP A 486 -3.12 23.47 15.64
N THR A 487 -3.45 22.27 15.17
CA THR A 487 -3.44 21.08 16.02
C THR A 487 -1.99 20.79 16.39
N PRO A 488 -1.63 20.77 17.68
CA PRO A 488 -0.29 20.41 18.11
C PRO A 488 0.10 19.04 17.57
N LEU A 489 1.36 18.86 17.17
CA LEU A 489 1.85 17.58 16.65
C LEU A 489 1.58 16.43 17.64
N LYS A 490 1.78 16.68 18.94
CA LYS A 490 1.46 15.71 20.00
C LYS A 490 -0.01 15.24 19.96
N ASP A 491 -0.96 16.06 19.58
CA ASP A 491 -2.38 15.69 19.60
C ASP A 491 -2.77 14.81 18.39
N ILE A 492 -1.88 14.71 17.39
CA ILE A 492 -2.02 13.81 16.23
C ILE A 492 -0.96 12.70 16.20
N GLN A 493 -0.06 12.65 17.19
CA GLN A 493 0.95 11.60 17.37
C GLN A 493 0.40 10.45 18.22
N SER A 494 -0.66 9.77 17.75
CA SER A 494 -1.18 8.51 18.30
C SER A 494 -1.06 8.32 19.83
N ASN A 495 -1.29 9.39 20.60
CA ASN A 495 -1.01 9.41 22.04
C ASN A 495 -2.16 8.81 22.85
N GLU A 496 -3.38 8.97 22.35
CA GLU A 496 -4.58 8.40 22.93
C GLU A 496 -5.58 8.02 21.84
N VAL A 497 -6.35 6.96 22.08
CA VAL A 497 -7.55 6.69 21.30
C VAL A 497 -8.67 7.55 21.86
N SER A 498 -8.85 8.74 21.30
CA SER A 498 -9.74 9.78 21.84
C SER A 498 -11.24 9.43 21.89
N GLY A 499 -11.67 8.29 21.34
CA GLY A 499 -13.08 7.89 21.27
C GLY A 499 -13.97 8.81 20.41
N ARG A 500 -13.40 9.81 19.74
CA ARG A 500 -14.14 10.75 18.88
C ARG A 500 -14.79 10.00 17.71
N VAL A 501 -16.06 10.31 17.48
CA VAL A 501 -16.82 9.78 16.34
C VAL A 501 -16.65 10.75 15.16
N TRP A 502 -16.08 10.25 14.07
CA TRP A 502 -15.87 11.04 12.85
C TRP A 502 -16.99 10.77 11.86
N THR A 503 -17.60 11.84 11.36
CA THR A 503 -18.59 11.78 10.29
C THR A 503 -17.90 12.06 8.95
N THR A 504 -18.17 11.23 7.94
CA THR A 504 -17.63 11.46 6.60
C THR A 504 -18.43 12.54 5.88
N VAL A 505 -17.80 13.32 4.99
CA VAL A 505 -18.52 14.37 4.25
C VAL A 505 -19.65 13.80 3.38
N ASN A 506 -19.48 12.59 2.82
CA ASN A 506 -20.52 11.94 2.01
C ASN A 506 -21.76 11.52 2.81
N SER A 507 -21.63 11.29 4.13
CA SER A 507 -22.75 10.88 4.98
C SER A 507 -23.54 12.04 5.55
N LEU A 508 -23.23 13.29 5.17
CA LEU A 508 -23.92 14.48 5.65
C LEU A 508 -25.21 14.71 4.85
N THR A 509 -26.31 14.20 5.39
CA THR A 509 -27.66 14.35 4.83
C THR A 509 -28.56 15.17 5.78
N ASP A 510 -29.79 15.44 5.35
CA ASP A 510 -30.82 16.10 6.16
C ASP A 510 -31.24 15.27 7.40
N GLU A 511 -31.00 13.96 7.40
CA GLU A 511 -31.20 13.08 8.56
C GLU A 511 -30.35 13.47 9.78
N LEU A 512 -29.21 14.12 9.55
CA LEU A 512 -28.31 14.60 10.60
C LEU A 512 -28.64 16.02 11.05
N LYS A 513 -29.74 16.62 10.59
CA LYS A 513 -30.16 17.97 10.99
C LYS A 513 -30.18 18.11 12.52
N ASP A 514 -29.66 19.25 12.98
CA ASP A 514 -29.53 19.64 14.39
C ASP A 514 -28.58 18.75 15.23
N GLN A 515 -27.88 17.78 14.61
CA GLN A 515 -26.86 16.97 15.27
C GLN A 515 -25.48 17.65 15.19
N THR A 516 -24.69 17.48 16.25
CA THR A 516 -23.27 17.86 16.26
C THR A 516 -22.45 16.78 15.58
N VAL A 517 -21.67 17.17 14.58
CA VAL A 517 -20.77 16.30 13.82
C VAL A 517 -19.33 16.80 13.94
N LEU A 518 -18.40 15.85 13.88
CA LEU A 518 -16.97 16.12 13.73
C LEU A 518 -16.52 15.56 12.39
N ILE A 519 -16.06 16.44 11.50
CA ILE A 519 -15.61 16.08 10.15
C ILE A 519 -14.13 16.44 9.98
N ARG A 520 -13.46 15.73 9.07
CA ARG A 520 -12.07 15.99 8.68
C ARG A 520 -11.94 16.02 7.18
N GLY A 521 -11.35 17.08 6.65
CA GLY A 521 -11.20 17.23 5.22
C GLY A 521 -10.27 18.37 4.81
N ARG A 522 -10.22 18.66 3.51
CA ARG A 522 -9.42 19.77 2.97
C ARG A 522 -10.25 21.05 2.94
N ALA A 523 -9.64 22.15 3.36
CA ALA A 523 -10.16 23.49 3.11
C ALA A 523 -10.12 23.77 1.60
N HIS A 524 -11.22 23.50 0.90
CA HIS A 524 -11.29 23.59 -0.56
C HIS A 524 -11.40 25.04 -1.03
N ALA A 525 -12.35 25.77 -0.46
CA ALA A 525 -12.58 27.18 -0.72
C ALA A 525 -12.89 27.90 0.59
N ILE A 526 -12.42 29.13 0.73
CA ILE A 526 -12.68 29.98 1.89
C ILE A 526 -13.08 31.35 1.36
N ARG A 527 -14.25 31.85 1.78
CA ARG A 527 -14.80 33.14 1.37
C ARG A 527 -15.17 33.96 2.60
N ALA A 528 -14.39 34.99 2.89
CA ALA A 528 -14.73 35.98 3.91
C ALA A 528 -15.83 36.91 3.38
N VAL A 529 -16.89 37.12 4.16
CA VAL A 529 -17.95 38.12 3.85
C VAL A 529 -17.70 39.41 4.65
N GLY A 530 -17.00 39.30 5.77
CA GLY A 530 -16.52 40.42 6.58
C GLY A 530 -15.84 39.92 7.85
N LYS A 531 -15.58 40.81 8.81
CA LYS A 531 -14.95 40.44 10.10
C LYS A 531 -15.80 39.53 10.98
N LYS A 532 -17.11 39.41 10.68
CA LYS A 532 -18.09 38.68 11.49
C LYS A 532 -18.59 37.38 10.84
N MET A 533 -18.21 37.09 9.59
CA MET A 533 -18.76 35.95 8.88
C MET A 533 -17.81 35.44 7.78
N ALA A 534 -17.68 34.12 7.70
CA ALA A 534 -16.96 33.42 6.63
C ALA A 534 -17.67 32.13 6.22
N PHE A 535 -17.55 31.79 4.95
CA PHE A 535 -17.94 30.50 4.39
C PHE A 535 -16.69 29.68 4.08
N LEU A 536 -16.70 28.41 4.48
CA LEU A 536 -15.66 27.44 4.16
C LEU A 536 -16.30 26.28 3.44
N THR A 537 -15.67 25.77 2.38
CA THR A 537 -16.07 24.51 1.76
C THR A 537 -15.05 23.45 2.17
N VAL A 538 -15.50 22.39 2.81
CA VAL A 538 -14.65 21.25 3.18
C VAL A 538 -14.83 20.13 2.17
N ARG A 539 -13.72 19.62 1.63
CA ARG A 539 -13.68 18.51 0.68
C ARG A 539 -13.08 17.25 1.29
N GLU A 540 -13.78 16.13 1.19
CA GLU A 540 -13.29 14.80 1.54
C GLU A 540 -13.65 13.79 0.44
N LYS A 541 -12.67 13.05 -0.10
CA LYS A 541 -12.88 11.94 -1.06
C LYS A 541 -13.77 12.28 -2.28
N GLY A 542 -13.76 13.53 -2.75
CA GLY A 542 -14.57 14.00 -3.89
C GLY A 542 -15.91 14.65 -3.51
N PHE A 543 -16.31 14.55 -2.24
CA PHE A 543 -17.50 15.21 -1.71
C PHE A 543 -17.14 16.53 -1.04
N THR A 544 -18.03 17.51 -1.14
CA THR A 544 -17.92 18.83 -0.54
C THR A 544 -19.14 19.18 0.29
N VAL A 545 -18.92 19.86 1.41
CA VAL A 545 -19.96 20.45 2.27
C VAL A 545 -19.62 21.92 2.58
N GLN A 546 -20.65 22.77 2.64
CA GLN A 546 -20.51 24.15 3.08
C GLN A 546 -20.50 24.22 4.61
N CYS A 547 -19.57 24.97 5.16
CA CYS A 547 -19.43 25.26 6.58
C CYS A 547 -19.55 26.77 6.77
N VAL A 548 -20.42 27.19 7.69
CA VAL A 548 -20.73 28.59 7.95
C VAL A 548 -20.16 28.97 9.32
N MET A 549 -19.39 30.04 9.35
CA MET A 549 -18.86 30.64 10.57
C MET A 549 -19.43 32.05 10.71
N THR A 550 -20.27 32.27 11.71
CA THR A 550 -20.87 33.58 12.02
C THR A 550 -20.58 33.92 13.46
N VAL A 551 -20.05 35.12 13.72
CA VAL A 551 -19.76 35.58 15.08
C VAL A 551 -21.02 35.59 15.91
N ALA A 552 -20.99 34.83 17.00
CA ALA A 552 -22.07 34.69 17.96
C ALA A 552 -21.49 34.53 19.36
N PRO A 553 -22.10 35.13 20.40
CA PRO A 553 -21.65 34.98 21.78
C PRO A 553 -21.45 33.50 22.14
N ASP A 554 -20.34 33.20 22.83
CA ASP A 554 -19.97 31.87 23.34
C ASP A 554 -19.79 30.75 22.30
N LEU A 555 -19.92 31.06 21.00
CA LEU A 555 -19.90 30.06 19.93
C LEU A 555 -18.77 30.31 18.92
N VAL A 556 -18.67 31.54 18.39
CA VAL A 556 -17.65 31.91 17.40
C VAL A 556 -17.23 33.37 17.62
N SER A 557 -15.92 33.59 17.81
CA SER A 557 -15.34 34.94 17.96
C SER A 557 -14.90 35.55 16.63
N ALA A 558 -14.67 36.86 16.60
CA ALA A 558 -14.12 37.52 15.42
C ALA A 558 -12.68 37.06 15.10
N GLN A 559 -11.91 36.68 16.13
CA GLN A 559 -10.57 36.14 16.03
C GLN A 559 -10.59 34.73 15.41
N MET A 560 -11.57 33.90 15.77
CA MET A 560 -11.80 32.60 15.16
C MET A 560 -12.13 32.72 13.66
N VAL A 561 -12.99 33.66 13.27
CA VAL A 561 -13.26 33.96 11.85
C VAL A 561 -12.00 34.43 11.13
N LYS A 562 -11.24 35.35 11.75
CA LYS A 562 -9.94 35.82 11.20
C LYS A 562 -8.98 34.65 10.98
N TYR A 563 -8.83 33.74 11.96
CA TYR A 563 -7.98 32.55 11.85
C TYR A 563 -8.44 31.64 10.70
N ALA A 564 -9.73 31.30 10.64
CA ALA A 564 -10.27 30.44 9.59
C ALA A 564 -10.07 31.02 8.18
N THR A 565 -10.21 32.34 8.02
CA THR A 565 -9.96 33.02 6.74
C THR A 565 -8.49 33.08 6.34
N ALA A 566 -7.56 32.87 7.29
CA ALA A 566 -6.12 32.83 7.03
C ALA A 566 -5.60 31.39 6.77
N ILE A 567 -6.46 30.37 6.85
CA ILE A 567 -6.08 29.01 6.47
C ILE A 567 -5.86 28.96 4.95
N GLY A 568 -4.70 28.44 4.52
CA GLY A 568 -4.41 28.27 3.10
C GLY A 568 -5.30 27.19 2.47
N LYS A 569 -5.69 27.37 1.20
CA LYS A 569 -6.38 26.34 0.43
C LYS A 569 -5.63 25.00 0.50
N GLU A 570 -6.37 23.90 0.46
CA GLU A 570 -5.87 22.53 0.54
C GLU A 570 -5.27 22.10 1.90
N SER A 571 -5.23 23.00 2.91
CA SER A 571 -4.91 22.64 4.30
C SER A 571 -5.89 21.58 4.80
N PHE A 572 -5.40 20.67 5.63
CA PHE A 572 -6.20 19.62 6.22
C PHE A 572 -6.74 20.09 7.57
N ILE A 573 -8.06 20.10 7.73
CA ILE A 573 -8.76 20.73 8.84
C ILE A 573 -9.80 19.80 9.45
N ASP A 574 -9.99 19.96 10.75
CA ASP A 574 -11.08 19.39 11.52
C ASP A 574 -12.13 20.46 11.76
N ILE A 575 -13.41 20.10 11.58
CA ILE A 575 -14.54 20.96 11.89
C ILE A 575 -15.48 20.19 12.81
N GLU A 576 -15.75 20.78 13.97
CA GLU A 576 -16.85 20.37 14.85
C GLU A 576 -17.97 21.41 14.69
N GLY A 577 -19.19 20.97 14.41
CA GLY A 577 -20.31 21.88 14.19
C GLY A 577 -21.66 21.19 14.15
N VAL A 578 -22.73 21.98 14.04
CA VAL A 578 -24.12 21.50 13.99
C VAL A 578 -24.61 21.51 12.54
N VAL A 579 -25.18 20.41 12.08
CA VAL A 579 -25.75 20.31 10.73
C VAL A 579 -27.06 21.08 10.63
N THR A 580 -27.21 21.92 9.61
CA THR A 580 -28.43 22.67 9.30
C THR A 580 -28.81 22.52 7.84
N VAL A 581 -30.11 22.60 7.54
CA VAL A 581 -30.63 22.53 6.18
C VAL A 581 -30.94 23.96 5.72
N PRO A 582 -30.22 24.52 4.72
CA PRO A 582 -30.51 25.85 4.22
C PRO A 582 -31.85 25.87 3.43
N PRO A 583 -32.53 27.03 3.38
CA PRO A 583 -33.80 27.15 2.66
C PRO A 583 -33.63 27.11 1.13
N GLU A 584 -32.43 27.43 0.62
CA GLU A 584 -32.08 27.36 -0.80
C GLU A 584 -31.04 26.27 -1.04
N ALA A 585 -31.11 25.63 -2.22
CA ALA A 585 -30.16 24.59 -2.62
C ALA A 585 -28.72 25.14 -2.75
N ILE A 586 -27.75 24.39 -2.24
CA ILE A 586 -26.35 24.79 -2.26
C ILE A 586 -25.74 24.45 -3.62
N LYS A 587 -25.39 25.47 -4.41
CA LYS A 587 -24.80 25.30 -5.75
C LYS A 587 -23.32 24.92 -5.73
N GLY A 588 -22.59 25.29 -4.68
CA GLY A 588 -21.12 25.13 -4.58
C GLY A 588 -20.65 23.88 -3.83
N ALA A 589 -21.56 23.04 -3.36
CA ALA A 589 -21.24 21.85 -2.57
C ALA A 589 -22.03 20.63 -3.05
N SER A 590 -21.45 19.44 -2.90
CA SER A 590 -22.16 18.18 -3.23
C SER A 590 -23.27 17.87 -2.25
N GLN A 591 -23.08 18.19 -0.98
CA GLN A 591 -24.08 17.97 0.07
C GLN A 591 -25.04 19.16 0.13
N GLN A 592 -26.33 18.87 0.34
CA GLN A 592 -27.39 19.88 0.41
C GLN A 592 -27.71 20.32 1.85
N VAL A 593 -26.77 20.08 2.76
CA VAL A 593 -26.77 20.59 4.13
C VAL A 593 -25.54 21.45 4.36
N GLU A 594 -25.58 22.28 5.40
CA GLU A 594 -24.43 23.08 5.83
C GLU A 594 -24.09 22.82 7.29
N ILE A 595 -22.85 23.10 7.70
CA ILE A 595 -22.40 22.94 9.09
C ILE A 595 -22.22 24.32 9.71
N GLN A 596 -22.97 24.61 10.78
CA GLN A 596 -22.72 25.75 11.65
C GLN A 596 -21.52 25.44 12.55
N VAL A 597 -20.38 26.02 12.21
CA VAL A 597 -19.09 25.68 12.83
C VAL A 597 -19.05 26.14 14.29
N ARG A 598 -18.56 25.25 15.16
CA ARG A 598 -18.29 25.50 16.58
C ARG A 598 -16.80 25.46 16.90
N LYS A 599 -16.06 24.55 16.25
CA LYS A 599 -14.60 24.46 16.37
C LYS A 599 -13.96 24.23 15.01
N ILE A 600 -12.77 24.79 14.81
CA ILE A 600 -11.98 24.59 13.59
C ILE A 600 -10.49 24.47 13.93
N HIS A 601 -9.91 23.29 13.70
CA HIS A 601 -8.50 23.06 13.95
C HIS A 601 -7.77 22.68 12.66
N CYS A 602 -6.64 23.32 12.38
CA CYS A 602 -5.81 22.95 11.24
C CYS A 602 -4.88 21.81 11.64
N VAL A 603 -5.14 20.62 11.11
CA VAL A 603 -4.31 19.42 11.35
C VAL A 603 -2.99 19.53 10.62
N ASN A 604 -3.01 20.01 9.38
CA ASN A 604 -1.81 20.21 8.59
C ASN A 604 -2.00 21.37 7.60
N ARG A 605 -1.16 22.40 7.74
CA ARG A 605 -1.24 23.61 6.93
C ARG A 605 -0.60 23.39 5.57
N ALA A 606 -1.35 23.68 4.51
CA ALA A 606 -0.80 23.68 3.16
C ALA A 606 0.12 24.89 2.93
N ALA A 607 1.03 24.77 1.95
CA ALA A 607 1.81 25.91 1.50
C ALA A 607 0.88 27.03 1.02
N PRO A 608 1.20 28.31 1.31
CA PRO A 608 0.32 29.44 1.01
C PRO A 608 0.13 29.65 -0.50
N VAL A 609 1.12 29.26 -1.32
CA VAL A 609 1.05 29.33 -2.77
C VAL A 609 1.10 27.92 -3.33
N LEU A 610 -0.01 27.48 -3.92
CA LEU A 610 -0.11 26.20 -4.60
C LEU A 610 0.44 26.32 -6.03
N PRO A 611 1.14 25.31 -6.56
CA PRO A 611 1.63 25.34 -7.94
C PRO A 611 0.51 25.22 -8.98
N ILE A 612 -0.61 24.59 -8.62
CA ILE A 612 -1.87 24.58 -9.38
C ILE A 612 -3.05 24.67 -8.40
N ASN A 613 -4.13 25.35 -8.79
CA ASN A 613 -5.40 25.32 -8.05
C ASN A 613 -6.24 24.12 -8.50
N VAL A 614 -6.91 23.47 -7.56
CA VAL A 614 -7.77 22.33 -7.87
C VAL A 614 -9.00 22.76 -8.67
N GLU A 615 -9.57 23.95 -8.41
CA GLU A 615 -10.71 24.44 -9.19
C GLU A 615 -10.36 24.71 -10.65
N ASP A 616 -9.19 25.32 -10.91
CA ASP A 616 -8.73 25.58 -12.27
C ASP A 616 -8.38 24.30 -13.02
N ALA A 617 -7.82 23.30 -12.31
CA ALA A 617 -7.53 21.99 -12.88
C ALA A 617 -8.78 21.10 -13.06
N ALA A 618 -9.89 21.40 -12.41
CA ALA A 618 -11.16 20.68 -12.51
C ALA A 618 -12.12 21.25 -13.57
N ARG A 619 -11.85 22.47 -14.07
CA ARG A 619 -12.67 23.14 -15.07
C ARG A 619 -12.64 22.38 -16.41
N SER A 620 -13.78 22.37 -17.11
CA SER A 620 -13.88 21.78 -18.44
C SER A 620 -13.41 22.76 -19.52
N ASP A 621 -12.96 22.23 -20.66
CA ASP A 621 -12.61 23.08 -21.81
C ASP A 621 -13.83 23.82 -22.37
N VAL A 622 -15.03 23.21 -22.31
CA VAL A 622 -16.30 23.83 -22.71
C VAL A 622 -16.62 25.07 -21.88
N GLU A 623 -16.37 25.04 -20.56
CA GLU A 623 -16.56 26.21 -19.70
C GLU A 623 -15.56 27.32 -20.01
N ILE A 624 -14.31 26.96 -20.31
CA ILE A 624 -13.27 27.93 -20.68
C ILE A 624 -13.62 28.61 -22.01
N GLU A 625 -14.08 27.84 -22.99
CA GLU A 625 -14.50 28.35 -24.30
C GLU A 625 -15.71 29.28 -24.17
N LYS A 626 -16.75 28.86 -23.43
CA LYS A 626 -17.93 29.70 -23.16
C LYS A 626 -17.59 31.00 -22.43
N ALA A 627 -16.69 30.95 -21.45
CA ALA A 627 -16.23 32.14 -20.75
C ALA A 627 -15.45 33.07 -21.69
N SER A 628 -14.59 32.50 -22.54
CA SER A 628 -13.86 33.26 -23.55
C SER A 628 -14.80 33.93 -24.55
N GLU A 629 -15.87 33.26 -24.98
CA GLU A 629 -16.93 33.83 -25.83
C GLU A 629 -17.70 34.97 -25.12
N ALA A 630 -17.87 34.86 -23.80
CA ALA A 630 -18.48 35.90 -22.96
C ALA A 630 -17.52 37.05 -22.59
N GLY A 631 -16.26 37.02 -23.05
CA GLY A 631 -15.23 38.03 -22.76
C GLY A 631 -14.51 37.85 -21.43
N GLU A 632 -14.70 36.73 -20.74
CA GLU A 632 -14.02 36.37 -19.49
C GLU A 632 -12.82 35.43 -19.75
N GLN A 633 -11.65 35.79 -19.24
CA GLN A 633 -10.46 34.94 -19.38
C GLN A 633 -10.28 34.03 -18.15
N LEU A 634 -10.63 32.75 -18.30
CA LEU A 634 -10.39 31.73 -17.28
C LEU A 634 -9.03 31.05 -17.47
N VAL A 635 -8.42 30.62 -16.37
CA VAL A 635 -7.13 29.92 -16.38
C VAL A 635 -7.33 28.49 -16.89
N ARG A 636 -6.51 28.09 -17.87
CA ARG A 636 -6.38 26.70 -18.36
C ARG A 636 -5.09 26.08 -17.80
N VAL A 637 -5.20 24.92 -17.17
CA VAL A 637 -4.03 24.17 -16.68
C VAL A 637 -3.67 23.06 -17.68
N ASN A 638 -2.52 23.23 -18.35
CA ASN A 638 -2.07 22.27 -19.37
C ASN A 638 -1.75 20.90 -18.78
N GLN A 639 -1.91 19.85 -19.58
CA GLN A 639 -1.72 18.46 -19.16
C GLN A 639 -0.34 18.20 -18.52
N ASP A 640 0.74 18.67 -19.12
CA ASP A 640 2.08 18.49 -18.55
C ASP A 640 2.25 19.14 -17.18
N THR A 641 1.64 20.31 -16.97
CA THR A 641 1.64 20.98 -15.66
C THR A 641 0.84 20.16 -14.64
N ARG A 642 -0.30 19.59 -15.05
CA ARG A 642 -1.11 18.70 -14.20
C ARG A 642 -0.33 17.45 -13.80
N LEU A 643 0.39 16.84 -14.74
CA LEU A 643 1.23 15.65 -14.49
C LEU A 643 2.46 15.97 -13.63
N ASN A 644 3.09 17.13 -13.79
CA ASN A 644 4.21 17.55 -12.94
C ASN A 644 3.77 17.79 -11.48
N TYR A 645 2.51 18.14 -11.26
CA TYR A 645 1.91 18.31 -9.94
C TYR A 645 0.79 17.27 -9.70
N ARG A 646 1.05 16.02 -10.11
CA ARG A 646 0.05 14.94 -10.14
C ARG A 646 -0.71 14.77 -8.84
N ILE A 647 -0.04 14.91 -7.69
CA ILE A 647 -0.67 14.77 -6.36
C ILE A 647 -1.78 15.81 -6.09
N LEU A 648 -1.69 17.02 -6.66
CA LEU A 648 -2.76 18.02 -6.59
C LEU A 648 -3.84 17.73 -7.64
N ASP A 649 -3.43 17.37 -8.85
CA ASP A 649 -4.35 17.03 -9.94
C ASP A 649 -5.25 15.83 -9.59
N LEU A 650 -4.72 14.80 -8.93
CA LEU A 650 -5.48 13.64 -8.46
C LEU A 650 -6.60 14.00 -7.47
N ARG A 651 -6.62 15.22 -6.93
CA ARG A 651 -7.67 15.69 -6.02
C ARG A 651 -8.89 16.25 -6.74
N THR A 652 -8.82 16.46 -8.06
CA THR A 652 -9.97 16.93 -8.84
C THR A 652 -11.08 15.86 -8.85
N PRO A 653 -12.37 16.26 -8.89
CA PRO A 653 -13.48 15.30 -8.93
C PRO A 653 -13.38 14.30 -10.09
N ALA A 654 -12.97 14.74 -11.28
CA ALA A 654 -12.85 13.84 -12.43
C ALA A 654 -11.74 12.81 -12.25
N ASN A 655 -10.54 13.18 -11.75
CA ASN A 655 -9.50 12.19 -11.47
C ASN A 655 -9.94 11.21 -10.37
N GLN A 656 -10.58 11.70 -9.31
CA GLN A 656 -11.19 10.84 -8.29
C GLN A 656 -12.20 9.85 -8.89
N GLY A 657 -12.98 10.27 -9.88
CA GLY A 657 -13.88 9.40 -10.64
C GLY A 657 -13.14 8.37 -11.51
N ILE A 658 -12.20 8.83 -12.34
CA ILE A 658 -11.42 7.99 -13.27
C ILE A 658 -10.80 6.80 -12.54
N PHE A 659 -10.07 7.05 -11.45
CA PHE A 659 -9.34 5.99 -10.74
C PHE A 659 -10.26 5.05 -9.94
N ARG A 660 -11.47 5.49 -9.58
CA ARG A 660 -12.49 4.59 -9.01
C ARG A 660 -13.14 3.72 -10.07
N VAL A 661 -13.40 4.26 -11.26
CA VAL A 661 -13.87 3.48 -12.43
C VAL A 661 -12.81 2.44 -12.82
N GLU A 662 -11.53 2.84 -12.89
CA GLU A 662 -10.41 1.93 -13.15
C GLU A 662 -10.32 0.80 -12.11
N CYS A 663 -10.44 1.13 -10.83
CA CYS A 663 -10.52 0.13 -9.76
C CYS A 663 -11.69 -0.84 -9.97
N GLN A 664 -12.87 -0.34 -10.36
CA GLN A 664 -14.02 -1.20 -10.66
C GLN A 664 -13.82 -2.06 -11.90
N VAL A 665 -13.18 -1.57 -12.97
CA VAL A 665 -12.80 -2.40 -14.13
C VAL A 665 -11.95 -3.58 -13.68
N SER A 666 -10.90 -3.32 -12.88
CA SER A 666 -10.00 -4.36 -12.37
C SER A 666 -10.71 -5.36 -11.45
N ASN A 667 -11.62 -4.89 -10.59
CA ASN A 667 -12.40 -5.75 -9.70
C ASN A 667 -13.42 -6.60 -10.45
N LEU A 668 -14.14 -6.01 -11.41
CA LEU A 668 -15.15 -6.71 -12.21
C LEU A 668 -14.51 -7.77 -13.11
N PHE A 669 -13.32 -7.48 -13.66
CA PHE A 669 -12.50 -8.44 -14.39
C PHE A 669 -12.19 -9.67 -13.52
N ARG A 670 -11.62 -9.47 -12.33
CA ARG A 670 -11.33 -10.58 -11.40
C ARG A 670 -12.57 -11.34 -10.98
N GLN A 671 -13.61 -10.65 -10.54
CA GLN A 671 -14.85 -11.27 -10.08
C GLN A 671 -15.50 -12.12 -11.17
N PHE A 672 -15.53 -11.62 -12.41
CA PHE A 672 -16.09 -12.37 -13.53
C PHE A 672 -15.29 -13.66 -13.79
N LEU A 673 -13.97 -13.56 -13.89
CA LEU A 673 -13.12 -14.70 -14.22
C LEU A 673 -13.06 -15.75 -13.10
N LEU A 674 -13.02 -15.32 -11.83
CA LEU A 674 -13.11 -16.25 -10.70
C LEU A 674 -14.44 -17.02 -10.69
N ASN A 675 -15.55 -16.39 -11.09
CA ASN A 675 -16.84 -17.06 -11.23
C ASN A 675 -16.91 -18.02 -12.44
N GLU A 676 -16.02 -17.87 -13.41
CA GLU A 676 -15.87 -18.74 -14.58
C GLU A 676 -14.73 -19.76 -14.39
N ASP A 677 -14.34 -20.02 -13.13
CA ASP A 677 -13.34 -21.01 -12.70
C ASP A 677 -11.93 -20.74 -13.23
N PHE A 678 -11.56 -19.47 -13.37
CA PHE A 678 -10.18 -19.09 -13.67
C PHE A 678 -9.34 -18.94 -12.39
N VAL A 679 -8.06 -19.28 -12.50
CA VAL A 679 -7.06 -19.10 -11.44
C VAL A 679 -6.23 -17.84 -11.69
N GLU A 680 -6.14 -16.94 -10.70
CA GLU A 680 -5.20 -15.81 -10.76
C GLU A 680 -3.77 -16.32 -10.56
N ILE A 681 -2.87 -16.02 -11.51
CA ILE A 681 -1.45 -16.38 -11.43
C ILE A 681 -0.57 -15.14 -11.39
N ASN A 682 0.61 -15.25 -10.79
CA ASN A 682 1.60 -14.18 -10.71
C ASN A 682 2.85 -14.58 -11.49
N THR A 683 3.08 -13.90 -12.62
CA THR A 683 4.19 -14.21 -13.52
C THR A 683 5.38 -13.28 -13.30
N PRO A 684 6.63 -13.78 -13.43
CA PRO A 684 7.81 -12.95 -13.29
C PRO A 684 7.84 -11.88 -14.39
N LYS A 685 8.28 -10.67 -14.01
CA LYS A 685 8.44 -9.55 -14.95
C LYS A 685 9.89 -9.34 -15.36
N LEU A 686 10.82 -9.97 -14.64
CA LEU A 686 12.24 -10.05 -14.97
C LEU A 686 12.48 -11.38 -15.69
N ILE A 687 12.97 -11.32 -16.93
CA ILE A 687 13.26 -12.50 -17.75
C ILE A 687 14.70 -12.46 -18.27
N ALA A 688 15.27 -13.65 -18.48
CA ALA A 688 16.55 -13.82 -19.15
C ALA A 688 16.37 -13.72 -20.67
N GLY A 689 17.32 -13.12 -21.38
CA GLY A 689 17.31 -13.05 -22.84
C GLY A 689 16.40 -11.97 -23.43
N SER A 690 15.67 -12.30 -24.51
CA SER A 690 14.75 -11.41 -25.23
C SER A 690 13.29 -11.79 -24.97
N SER A 691 12.41 -10.78 -24.82
CA SER A 691 10.97 -10.99 -24.76
C SER A 691 10.39 -11.49 -26.09
N GLU A 692 9.21 -12.09 -26.01
CA GLU A 692 8.34 -12.69 -27.05
C GLU A 692 8.54 -12.37 -28.53
N GLY A 693 8.86 -11.14 -28.91
CA GLY A 693 8.74 -10.69 -30.30
C GLY A 693 10.00 -10.16 -30.95
N GLY A 694 11.18 -10.24 -30.33
CA GLY A 694 12.39 -9.56 -30.84
C GLY A 694 12.28 -8.02 -30.86
N ALA A 695 11.17 -7.47 -30.37
CA ALA A 695 10.91 -6.04 -30.23
C ALA A 695 11.79 -5.41 -29.13
N ALA A 696 11.85 -4.08 -29.10
CA ALA A 696 12.61 -3.35 -28.09
C ALA A 696 12.16 -3.73 -26.67
N VAL A 697 13.11 -4.15 -25.83
CA VAL A 697 12.91 -4.47 -24.42
C VAL A 697 13.71 -3.54 -23.53
N PHE A 698 13.19 -3.24 -22.34
CA PHE A 698 13.98 -2.57 -21.30
C PHE A 698 15.01 -3.56 -20.75
N LYS A 699 16.29 -3.27 -20.97
CA LYS A 699 17.40 -4.08 -20.48
C LYS A 699 17.85 -3.56 -19.12
N LEU A 700 18.24 -4.48 -18.24
CA LEU A 700 18.81 -4.16 -16.94
C LEU A 700 19.94 -5.14 -16.58
N ASP A 701 20.85 -4.68 -15.71
CA ASP A 701 21.87 -5.54 -15.11
C ASP A 701 21.28 -6.25 -13.89
N TYR A 702 21.16 -7.57 -13.96
CA TYR A 702 20.71 -8.41 -12.87
C TYR A 702 21.90 -9.15 -12.27
N LYS A 703 22.57 -8.51 -11.30
CA LYS A 703 23.74 -9.07 -10.60
C LYS A 703 24.84 -9.53 -11.58
N LYS A 704 25.20 -8.67 -12.55
CA LYS A 704 26.16 -8.95 -13.64
C LYS A 704 25.66 -9.94 -14.69
N GLN A 705 24.37 -10.28 -14.69
CA GLN A 705 23.73 -11.05 -15.76
C GLN A 705 22.75 -10.14 -16.52
N PRO A 706 22.72 -10.19 -17.86
CA PRO A 706 21.75 -9.42 -18.63
C PRO A 706 20.34 -9.96 -18.37
N ALA A 707 19.41 -9.08 -17.98
CA ALA A 707 18.00 -9.36 -17.90
C ALA A 707 17.20 -8.29 -18.65
N CYS A 708 15.94 -8.60 -18.96
CA CYS A 708 15.01 -7.61 -19.48
C CYS A 708 13.64 -7.68 -18.79
N LEU A 709 12.86 -6.61 -18.96
CA LEU A 709 11.47 -6.59 -18.53
C LEU A 709 10.58 -7.28 -19.57
N ALA A 710 9.71 -8.16 -19.10
CA ALA A 710 8.76 -8.89 -19.92
C ALA A 710 7.77 -7.92 -20.59
N GLN A 711 7.61 -8.01 -21.91
CA GLN A 711 6.68 -7.14 -22.64
C GLN A 711 5.21 -7.49 -22.44
N SER A 712 4.95 -8.70 -21.94
CA SER A 712 3.64 -9.28 -21.69
C SER A 712 3.89 -10.52 -20.80
N PRO A 713 2.88 -11.02 -20.07
CA PRO A 713 2.98 -12.30 -19.35
C PRO A 713 2.76 -13.51 -20.28
N GLN A 714 2.81 -13.35 -21.61
CA GLN A 714 2.19 -14.25 -22.57
C GLN A 714 2.87 -15.62 -22.69
N LEU A 715 4.20 -15.73 -22.57
CA LEU A 715 4.89 -17.02 -22.49
C LEU A 715 4.48 -17.79 -21.22
N HIS A 716 4.48 -17.09 -20.08
CA HIS A 716 4.23 -17.71 -18.78
C HIS A 716 2.78 -18.15 -18.60
N LYS A 717 1.80 -17.40 -19.13
CA LYS A 717 0.38 -17.83 -19.06
C LYS A 717 0.11 -19.08 -19.90
N GLN A 718 0.79 -19.24 -21.05
CA GLN A 718 0.71 -20.47 -21.84
C GLN A 718 1.40 -21.65 -21.15
N MET A 719 2.57 -21.43 -20.54
CA MET A 719 3.24 -22.46 -19.74
C MET A 719 2.39 -22.90 -18.54
N ALA A 720 1.61 -21.99 -17.93
CA ALA A 720 0.67 -22.36 -16.88
C ALA A 720 -0.47 -23.27 -17.41
N ILE A 721 -0.95 -23.04 -18.64
CA ILE A 721 -1.90 -23.96 -19.29
C ILE A 721 -1.26 -25.35 -19.51
N CYS A 722 0.01 -25.41 -19.91
CA CYS A 722 0.75 -26.66 -20.02
C CYS A 722 1.01 -27.33 -18.65
N GLY A 723 0.84 -26.59 -17.55
CA GLY A 723 0.93 -27.08 -16.17
C GLY A 723 -0.42 -27.42 -15.55
N ASP A 724 -1.41 -27.78 -16.36
CA ASP A 724 -2.75 -28.23 -15.95
C ASP A 724 -3.61 -27.21 -15.19
N PHE A 725 -3.32 -25.90 -15.30
CA PHE A 725 -4.15 -24.88 -14.65
C PHE A 725 -5.52 -24.69 -15.33
N GLY A 726 -5.69 -25.15 -16.58
CA GLY A 726 -6.93 -25.09 -17.36
C GLY A 726 -7.37 -23.69 -17.80
N ARG A 727 -7.49 -22.74 -16.87
CA ARG A 727 -7.97 -21.36 -17.06
C ARG A 727 -7.20 -20.43 -16.14
N VAL A 728 -6.48 -19.47 -16.69
CA VAL A 728 -5.65 -18.54 -15.91
C VAL A 728 -5.86 -17.09 -16.30
N PHE A 729 -5.67 -16.20 -15.34
CA PHE A 729 -5.56 -14.77 -15.61
C PHE A 729 -4.44 -14.11 -14.80
N VAL A 730 -3.97 -12.96 -15.30
CA VAL A 730 -2.95 -12.13 -14.65
C VAL A 730 -3.43 -10.69 -14.66
N VAL A 731 -3.32 -10.00 -13.53
CA VAL A 731 -3.43 -8.54 -13.48
C VAL A 731 -2.09 -8.00 -13.00
N GLY A 732 -1.35 -7.29 -13.85
CA GLY A 732 -0.02 -6.82 -13.48
C GLY A 732 0.64 -5.92 -14.51
N PRO A 733 1.85 -5.42 -14.22
CA PRO A 733 2.54 -4.48 -15.09
C PRO A 733 3.01 -5.14 -16.39
N VAL A 734 2.95 -4.36 -17.46
CA VAL A 734 3.33 -4.68 -18.83
C VAL A 734 4.23 -3.57 -19.35
N PHE A 735 5.32 -3.94 -20.05
CA PHE A 735 6.37 -3.00 -20.45
C PHE A 735 6.53 -2.95 -21.97
N ARG A 736 6.49 -1.74 -22.56
CA ARG A 736 6.76 -1.52 -23.99
C ARG A 736 7.91 -0.52 -24.12
N ALA A 737 9.05 -0.97 -24.66
CA ALA A 737 10.23 -0.12 -24.80
C ALA A 737 10.31 0.59 -26.17
N GLU A 738 9.19 0.63 -26.90
CA GLU A 738 9.10 1.35 -28.17
C GLU A 738 9.07 2.87 -27.94
N ASP A 739 9.77 3.61 -28.79
CA ASP A 739 9.82 5.09 -28.77
C ASP A 739 8.52 5.72 -29.33
N SER A 740 7.39 5.41 -28.71
CA SER A 740 6.07 5.89 -29.12
C SER A 740 5.63 7.12 -28.30
N TYR A 741 5.50 8.27 -28.96
CA TYR A 741 5.15 9.56 -28.33
C TYR A 741 3.69 9.97 -28.56
N THR A 742 2.79 9.00 -28.63
CA THR A 742 1.38 9.25 -28.95
C THR A 742 0.52 9.51 -27.69
N HIS A 743 -0.76 9.84 -27.89
CA HIS A 743 -1.74 9.98 -26.82
C HIS A 743 -2.31 8.64 -26.32
N ARG A 744 -2.02 7.51 -27.00
CA ARG A 744 -2.60 6.18 -26.72
C ARG A 744 -1.59 5.14 -26.22
N HIS A 745 -0.30 5.47 -26.18
CA HIS A 745 0.78 4.54 -25.78
C HIS A 745 1.47 4.99 -24.49
N LEU A 746 1.85 4.01 -23.67
CA LEU A 746 2.66 4.14 -22.45
C LEU A 746 3.81 3.11 -22.50
N CYS A 747 4.91 3.40 -21.81
CA CYS A 747 6.02 2.47 -21.66
C CYS A 747 5.77 1.43 -20.56
N GLU A 748 4.98 1.79 -19.56
CA GLU A 748 4.54 0.90 -18.48
C GLU A 748 3.03 1.14 -18.27
N PHE A 749 2.27 0.06 -18.26
CA PHE A 749 0.83 0.08 -18.04
C PHE A 749 0.38 -1.23 -17.37
N THR A 750 -0.87 -1.29 -16.92
CA THR A 750 -1.43 -2.48 -16.28
C THR A 750 -2.14 -3.36 -17.31
N GLY A 751 -1.63 -4.57 -17.52
CA GLY A 751 -2.28 -5.60 -18.32
C GLY A 751 -3.28 -6.41 -17.52
N LEU A 752 -4.42 -6.72 -18.13
CA LEU A 752 -5.34 -7.78 -17.70
C LEU A 752 -5.25 -8.87 -18.76
N ASP A 753 -4.62 -9.98 -18.41
CA ASP A 753 -4.31 -11.07 -19.33
C ASP A 753 -5.10 -12.32 -18.98
N VAL A 754 -5.56 -13.04 -19.99
CA VAL A 754 -6.31 -14.29 -19.87
C VAL A 754 -5.70 -15.33 -20.80
N GLU A 755 -5.64 -16.58 -20.36
CA GLU A 755 -5.37 -17.76 -21.19
C GLU A 755 -6.24 -18.93 -20.70
N MET A 756 -6.77 -19.74 -21.61
CA MET A 756 -7.61 -20.88 -21.27
C MET A 756 -7.49 -22.01 -22.30
N GLU A 757 -7.71 -23.24 -21.85
CA GLU A 757 -7.97 -24.37 -22.72
C GLU A 757 -9.18 -24.12 -23.63
N ILE A 758 -9.08 -24.64 -24.85
CA ILE A 758 -10.13 -24.64 -25.86
C ILE A 758 -10.53 -26.10 -26.09
N LYS A 759 -11.84 -26.39 -26.15
CA LYS A 759 -12.30 -27.76 -26.41
C LYS A 759 -12.50 -28.03 -27.90
N GLU A 760 -13.11 -27.10 -28.63
CA GLU A 760 -13.43 -27.28 -30.04
C GLU A 760 -12.94 -26.12 -30.91
N HIS A 761 -13.15 -24.87 -30.48
CA HIS A 761 -12.90 -23.72 -31.34
C HIS A 761 -12.55 -22.44 -30.57
N TYR A 762 -11.65 -21.62 -31.14
CA TYR A 762 -11.17 -20.39 -30.49
C TYR A 762 -12.24 -19.31 -30.26
N SER A 763 -13.43 -19.49 -30.85
CA SER A 763 -14.61 -18.69 -30.51
C SER A 763 -15.01 -18.79 -29.04
N GLU A 764 -14.66 -19.90 -28.36
CA GLU A 764 -14.86 -20.04 -26.91
C GLU A 764 -14.16 -18.91 -26.13
N VAL A 765 -12.97 -18.49 -26.58
CA VAL A 765 -12.23 -17.35 -26.00
C VAL A 765 -12.96 -16.04 -26.28
N MET A 766 -13.48 -15.85 -27.50
CA MET A 766 -14.28 -14.67 -27.86
C MET A 766 -15.62 -14.62 -27.10
N ASP A 767 -16.19 -15.77 -26.73
CA ASP A 767 -17.40 -15.86 -25.91
C ASP A 767 -17.14 -15.40 -24.48
N ILE A 768 -15.95 -15.65 -23.93
CA ILE A 768 -15.51 -15.08 -22.65
C ILE A 768 -15.40 -13.56 -22.75
N VAL A 769 -14.79 -13.02 -23.82
CA VAL A 769 -14.70 -11.57 -24.04
C VAL A 769 -16.09 -10.93 -24.09
N ASP A 770 -17.03 -11.51 -24.85
CA ASP A 770 -18.41 -11.03 -24.96
C ASP A 770 -19.09 -10.92 -23.59
N ARG A 771 -19.11 -12.02 -22.83
CA ARG A 771 -19.74 -12.06 -21.50
C ARG A 771 -19.05 -11.12 -20.51
N LEU A 772 -17.72 -11.08 -20.51
CA LEU A 772 -16.91 -10.27 -19.60
C LEU A 772 -17.19 -8.77 -19.79
N PHE A 773 -17.05 -8.27 -21.02
CA PHE A 773 -17.13 -6.82 -21.27
C PHE A 773 -18.55 -6.30 -21.24
N VAL A 774 -19.54 -7.03 -21.79
CA VAL A 774 -20.95 -6.62 -21.69
C VAL A 774 -21.38 -6.54 -20.21
N GLY A 775 -21.07 -7.57 -19.42
CA GLY A 775 -21.36 -7.59 -17.99
C GLY A 775 -20.59 -6.54 -17.19
N MET A 776 -19.34 -6.23 -17.60
CA MET A 776 -18.55 -5.16 -17.01
C MET A 776 -19.17 -3.79 -17.28
N PHE A 777 -19.56 -3.48 -18.52
CA PHE A 777 -20.16 -2.19 -18.88
C PHE A 777 -21.48 -1.97 -18.15
N ASP A 778 -22.34 -2.97 -18.04
CA ASP A 778 -23.58 -2.88 -17.27
C ASP A 778 -23.30 -2.49 -15.80
N LYS A 779 -22.38 -3.23 -15.15
CA LYS A 779 -22.03 -3.00 -13.75
C LYS A 779 -21.31 -1.68 -13.52
N LEU A 780 -20.52 -1.18 -14.47
CA LEU A 780 -19.92 0.16 -14.38
C LEU A 780 -20.99 1.25 -14.45
N ASN A 781 -21.95 1.14 -15.38
CA ASN A 781 -23.06 2.10 -15.48
C ASN A 781 -23.99 2.06 -14.26
N GLU A 782 -24.10 0.90 -13.60
CA GLU A 782 -24.86 0.74 -12.36
C GLU A 782 -24.11 1.30 -11.14
N ARG A 783 -22.85 0.89 -10.94
CA ARG A 783 -22.10 1.11 -9.70
C ARG A 783 -21.31 2.43 -9.67
N CYS A 784 -21.00 3.01 -10.83
CA CYS A 784 -20.09 4.17 -10.94
C CYS A 784 -20.80 5.45 -11.40
N GLN A 785 -22.11 5.59 -11.21
CA GLN A 785 -22.87 6.75 -11.72
C GLN A 785 -22.28 8.08 -11.26
N LYS A 786 -21.97 8.21 -9.96
CA LYS A 786 -21.39 9.45 -9.38
C LYS A 786 -20.01 9.75 -9.96
N GLU A 787 -19.18 8.74 -10.13
CA GLU A 787 -17.87 8.85 -10.75
C GLU A 787 -17.98 9.29 -12.21
N LEU A 788 -18.87 8.66 -12.99
CA LEU A 788 -19.10 8.98 -14.40
C LEU A 788 -19.67 10.39 -14.58
N GLU A 789 -20.56 10.84 -13.69
CA GLU A 789 -21.04 12.23 -13.65
C GLU A 789 -19.90 13.22 -13.38
N ALA A 790 -19.01 12.91 -12.41
CA ALA A 790 -17.87 13.77 -12.10
C ALA A 790 -16.87 13.86 -13.26
N ILE A 791 -16.65 12.75 -13.98
CA ILE A 791 -15.85 12.71 -15.21
C ILE A 791 -16.54 13.54 -16.29
N GLY A 792 -17.83 13.30 -16.54
CA GLY A 792 -18.62 13.97 -17.58
C GLY A 792 -18.74 15.48 -17.40
N LYS A 793 -18.70 15.98 -16.15
CA LYS A 793 -18.66 17.42 -15.86
C LYS A 793 -17.38 18.08 -16.38
N GLN A 794 -16.23 17.42 -16.24
CA GLN A 794 -14.96 17.96 -16.69
C GLN A 794 -14.66 17.61 -18.17
N TYR A 795 -15.00 16.39 -18.57
CA TYR A 795 -14.79 15.84 -19.91
C TYR A 795 -16.14 15.32 -20.42
N PRO A 796 -16.99 16.14 -21.04
CA PRO A 796 -18.28 15.69 -21.53
C PRO A 796 -18.14 14.55 -22.55
N PHE A 797 -18.82 13.43 -22.30
CA PHE A 797 -18.83 12.27 -23.19
C PHE A 797 -20.23 11.66 -23.31
N THR A 798 -20.47 10.93 -24.40
CA THR A 798 -21.68 10.13 -24.59
C THR A 798 -21.47 8.73 -24.00
N PRO A 799 -22.45 8.16 -23.27
CA PRO A 799 -22.35 6.79 -22.77
C PRO A 799 -22.05 5.81 -23.91
N LEU A 800 -21.18 4.83 -23.65
CA LEU A 800 -20.74 3.84 -24.64
C LEU A 800 -21.94 3.04 -25.17
N LYS A 801 -22.06 2.93 -26.49
CA LYS A 801 -23.07 2.07 -27.13
C LYS A 801 -22.52 0.68 -27.39
N TYR A 802 -23.21 -0.35 -26.92
CA TYR A 802 -22.84 -1.74 -27.12
C TYR A 802 -24.08 -2.64 -27.23
N LEU A 803 -23.93 -3.76 -27.93
CA LEU A 803 -24.99 -4.76 -28.09
C LEU A 803 -24.97 -5.77 -26.93
N ARG A 804 -26.10 -6.44 -26.70
CA ARG A 804 -26.20 -7.53 -25.71
C ARG A 804 -25.44 -8.78 -26.10
N LYS A 805 -25.29 -8.99 -27.41
CA LYS A 805 -24.38 -9.96 -28.01
C LYS A 805 -23.41 -9.18 -28.87
N THR A 806 -22.13 -9.24 -28.54
CA THR A 806 -21.10 -8.45 -29.21
C THR A 806 -21.04 -8.79 -30.70
N LEU A 807 -20.98 -7.75 -31.53
CA LEU A 807 -20.83 -7.89 -32.97
C LEU A 807 -19.48 -8.56 -33.27
N ARG A 808 -19.50 -9.59 -34.12
CA ARG A 808 -18.29 -10.22 -34.67
C ARG A 808 -18.29 -10.00 -36.18
N LEU A 809 -17.19 -9.48 -36.70
CA LEU A 809 -16.94 -9.32 -38.12
C LEU A 809 -15.66 -10.07 -38.47
N THR A 810 -15.59 -10.68 -39.65
CA THR A 810 -14.31 -11.16 -40.18
C THR A 810 -13.47 -9.98 -40.62
N PHE A 811 -12.15 -10.14 -40.66
CA PHE A 811 -11.23 -9.14 -41.18
C PHE A 811 -11.61 -8.74 -42.62
N GLU A 812 -11.98 -9.71 -43.44
CA GLU A 812 -12.46 -9.52 -44.81
C GLU A 812 -13.72 -8.64 -44.88
N GLU A 813 -14.71 -8.88 -44.01
CA GLU A 813 -15.91 -8.04 -43.92
C GLU A 813 -15.56 -6.60 -43.51
N GLY A 814 -14.61 -6.43 -42.58
CA GLY A 814 -14.10 -5.11 -42.17
C GLY A 814 -13.41 -4.37 -43.33
N ILE A 815 -12.55 -5.04 -44.08
CA ILE A 815 -11.91 -4.50 -45.28
C ILE A 815 -12.95 -4.15 -46.35
N GLN A 816 -13.96 -4.99 -46.54
CA GLN A 816 -15.04 -4.73 -47.49
C GLN A 816 -15.82 -3.48 -47.13
N MET A 817 -16.14 -3.26 -45.84
CA MET A 817 -16.77 -2.04 -45.35
C MET A 817 -15.91 -0.79 -45.62
N LEU A 818 -14.60 -0.88 -45.42
CA LEU A 818 -13.67 0.23 -45.71
C LEU A 818 -13.60 0.54 -47.21
N LYS A 819 -13.55 -0.48 -48.07
CA LYS A 819 -13.58 -0.33 -49.54
C LYS A 819 -14.88 0.31 -50.02
N GLU A 820 -16.03 -0.09 -49.46
CA GLU A 820 -17.33 0.51 -49.77
C GLU A 820 -17.42 1.98 -49.36
N ALA A 821 -16.69 2.38 -48.31
CA ALA A 821 -16.55 3.77 -47.89
C ALA A 821 -15.50 4.56 -48.70
N GLY A 822 -14.88 3.95 -49.73
CA GLY A 822 -13.89 4.59 -50.59
C GLY A 822 -12.49 4.70 -49.97
N ILE A 823 -12.18 3.90 -48.94
CA ILE A 823 -10.86 3.86 -48.31
C ILE A 823 -10.02 2.76 -48.97
N GLU A 824 -8.84 3.12 -49.48
CA GLU A 824 -7.87 2.15 -49.98
C GLU A 824 -7.14 1.48 -48.80
N VAL A 825 -7.24 0.16 -48.74
CA VAL A 825 -6.61 -0.66 -47.70
C VAL A 825 -6.10 -1.96 -48.32
N ASP A 826 -4.92 -2.39 -47.88
CA ASP A 826 -4.35 -3.69 -48.24
C ASP A 826 -5.22 -4.81 -47.63
N PRO A 827 -5.80 -5.72 -48.43
CA PRO A 827 -6.65 -6.81 -47.93
C PRO A 827 -5.95 -7.79 -46.98
N LEU A 828 -4.63 -7.84 -46.99
CA LEU A 828 -3.82 -8.70 -46.11
C LEU A 828 -2.86 -7.90 -45.21
N GLY A 829 -2.93 -6.57 -45.26
CA GLY A 829 -2.13 -5.67 -44.43
C GLY A 829 -2.74 -5.42 -43.07
N ASP A 830 -1.98 -4.80 -42.17
CA ASP A 830 -2.45 -4.40 -40.85
C ASP A 830 -3.31 -3.11 -40.94
N LEU A 831 -4.20 -2.91 -39.97
CA LEU A 831 -5.03 -1.70 -39.89
C LEU A 831 -4.27 -0.61 -39.13
N ASN A 832 -4.01 0.51 -39.79
CA ASN A 832 -3.46 1.69 -39.12
C ASN A 832 -4.54 2.42 -38.31
N THR A 833 -4.12 3.36 -37.44
CA THR A 833 -5.04 4.08 -36.54
C THR A 833 -6.17 4.84 -37.25
N GLU A 834 -5.95 5.34 -38.46
CA GLU A 834 -6.98 6.07 -39.21
C GLU A 834 -8.03 5.11 -39.78
N THR A 835 -7.60 3.94 -40.27
CA THR A 835 -8.50 2.91 -40.79
C THR A 835 -9.29 2.24 -39.65
N GLU A 836 -8.67 1.98 -38.49
CA GLU A 836 -9.37 1.52 -37.27
C GLU A 836 -10.54 2.46 -36.89
N ARG A 837 -10.26 3.77 -36.81
CA ARG A 837 -11.26 4.78 -36.44
C ARG A 837 -12.35 4.90 -37.48
N THR A 838 -12.00 4.82 -38.76
CA THR A 838 -12.98 4.89 -39.86
C THR A 838 -13.88 3.67 -39.85
N LEU A 839 -13.33 2.47 -39.68
CA LEU A 839 -14.09 1.25 -39.53
C LEU A 839 -15.03 1.33 -38.31
N GLY A 840 -14.55 1.82 -37.17
CA GLY A 840 -15.37 2.03 -35.98
C GLY A 840 -16.57 2.95 -36.21
N LYS A 841 -16.43 4.02 -37.01
CA LYS A 841 -17.54 4.89 -37.40
C LYS A 841 -18.55 4.16 -38.28
N LEU A 842 -18.08 3.42 -39.29
CA LEU A 842 -18.95 2.63 -40.17
C LEU A 842 -19.72 1.55 -39.39
N VAL A 843 -19.07 0.90 -38.42
CA VAL A 843 -19.71 -0.07 -37.52
C VAL A 843 -20.78 0.59 -36.66
N LEU A 844 -20.50 1.77 -36.11
CA LEU A 844 -21.47 2.53 -35.33
C LEU A 844 -22.68 2.95 -36.18
N GLU A 845 -22.46 3.45 -37.40
CA GLU A 845 -23.51 3.88 -38.32
C GLU A 845 -24.38 2.70 -38.78
N LYS A 846 -23.77 1.56 -39.11
CA LYS A 846 -24.48 0.38 -39.66
C LYS A 846 -25.14 -0.48 -38.59
N TYR A 847 -24.47 -0.69 -37.45
CA TYR A 847 -24.88 -1.67 -36.44
C TYR A 847 -25.24 -1.03 -35.08
N GLY A 848 -25.04 0.28 -34.91
CA GLY A 848 -25.40 0.98 -33.68
C GLY A 848 -24.53 0.65 -32.46
N THR A 849 -23.32 0.13 -32.66
CA THR A 849 -22.40 -0.29 -31.59
C THR A 849 -21.03 0.33 -31.73
N GLU A 850 -20.41 0.66 -30.60
CA GLU A 850 -19.03 1.11 -30.49
C GLU A 850 -18.12 0.01 -29.93
N PHE A 851 -18.68 -1.16 -29.58
CA PHE A 851 -17.97 -2.35 -29.10
C PHE A 851 -18.19 -3.52 -30.08
N TYR A 852 -17.10 -4.03 -30.64
CA TYR A 852 -17.13 -5.14 -31.61
C TYR A 852 -15.80 -5.91 -31.64
N ILE A 853 -15.85 -7.12 -32.19
CA ILE A 853 -14.70 -8.02 -32.39
C ILE A 853 -14.46 -8.17 -33.89
N LEU A 854 -13.21 -7.98 -34.33
CA LEU A 854 -12.75 -8.29 -35.68
C LEU A 854 -11.89 -9.55 -35.61
N HIS A 855 -12.26 -10.63 -36.30
CA HIS A 855 -11.55 -11.92 -36.21
C HIS A 855 -11.09 -12.43 -37.57
N ARG A 856 -10.24 -13.47 -37.58
CA ARG A 856 -9.57 -13.99 -38.79
C ARG A 856 -8.63 -12.98 -39.43
N TYR A 857 -7.70 -12.43 -38.65
CA TYR A 857 -6.69 -11.51 -39.18
C TYR A 857 -5.66 -12.23 -40.07
N PRO A 858 -5.02 -11.49 -41.01
CA PRO A 858 -3.93 -12.03 -41.81
C PRO A 858 -2.81 -12.59 -40.92
N LEU A 859 -2.32 -13.80 -41.24
CA LEU A 859 -1.29 -14.47 -40.44
C LEU A 859 0.04 -13.70 -40.43
N ALA A 860 0.35 -13.00 -41.52
CA ALA A 860 1.60 -12.26 -41.70
C ALA A 860 1.79 -11.11 -40.70
N VAL A 861 0.70 -10.54 -40.17
CA VAL A 861 0.74 -9.42 -39.21
C VAL A 861 0.63 -9.88 -37.76
N ARG A 862 0.57 -11.20 -37.51
CA ARG A 862 0.38 -11.77 -36.18
C ARG A 862 1.67 -12.43 -35.65
N PRO A 863 1.84 -12.50 -34.31
CA PRO A 863 3.02 -13.13 -33.71
C PRO A 863 3.17 -14.61 -34.09
N PHE A 864 4.40 -15.12 -34.00
CA PHE A 864 4.75 -16.50 -34.38
C PHE A 864 3.92 -17.59 -33.66
N TYR A 865 3.49 -17.34 -32.43
CA TYR A 865 2.67 -18.27 -31.64
C TYR A 865 1.19 -18.32 -32.05
N THR A 866 0.78 -17.58 -33.08
CA THR A 866 -0.61 -17.51 -33.55
C THR A 866 -0.94 -18.72 -34.44
N MET A 867 -2.04 -19.41 -34.14
CA MET A 867 -2.49 -20.56 -34.94
C MET A 867 -3.01 -20.11 -36.33
N PRO A 868 -2.52 -20.69 -37.44
CA PRO A 868 -3.08 -20.47 -38.79
C PRO A 868 -4.51 -20.99 -38.92
N CYS A 869 -5.29 -20.40 -39.84
CA CYS A 869 -6.60 -20.94 -40.19
C CYS A 869 -6.45 -22.27 -40.96
N PRO A 870 -7.30 -23.29 -40.71
CA PRO A 870 -7.22 -24.55 -41.45
C PRO A 870 -7.69 -24.43 -42.91
N ASP A 871 -8.53 -23.44 -43.21
CA ASP A 871 -9.15 -23.23 -44.52
C ASP A 871 -8.39 -22.22 -45.40
N SER A 872 -7.42 -21.48 -44.84
CA SER A 872 -6.59 -20.53 -45.59
C SER A 872 -5.28 -20.22 -44.85
N GLU A 873 -4.15 -20.47 -45.52
CA GLU A 873 -2.81 -20.17 -45.00
C GLU A 873 -2.54 -18.67 -44.86
N ALA A 874 -3.34 -17.81 -45.52
CA ALA A 874 -3.21 -16.36 -45.43
C ALA A 874 -3.77 -15.78 -44.13
N TYR A 875 -4.67 -16.50 -43.45
CA TYR A 875 -5.38 -16.04 -42.26
C TYR A 875 -5.01 -16.84 -41.01
N SER A 876 -5.41 -16.31 -39.86
CA SER A 876 -5.09 -16.88 -38.55
C SER A 876 -6.30 -16.91 -37.62
N ASN A 877 -6.30 -17.82 -36.66
CA ASN A 877 -7.29 -17.93 -35.58
C ASN A 877 -7.03 -16.86 -34.51
N SER A 878 -7.00 -15.60 -34.93
CA SER A 878 -6.79 -14.42 -34.09
C SER A 878 -7.94 -13.44 -34.21
N PHE A 879 -8.01 -12.52 -33.26
CA PHE A 879 -9.02 -11.47 -33.19
C PHE A 879 -8.51 -10.25 -32.43
N ASP A 880 -9.01 -9.09 -32.79
CA ASP A 880 -8.88 -7.87 -31.99
C ASP A 880 -10.27 -7.38 -31.57
N VAL A 881 -10.31 -6.65 -30.46
CA VAL A 881 -11.56 -6.08 -29.91
C VAL A 881 -11.41 -4.58 -29.85
N PHE A 882 -12.47 -3.87 -30.26
CA PHE A 882 -12.46 -2.42 -30.41
C PHE A 882 -13.48 -1.77 -29.48
N ILE A 883 -13.08 -0.65 -28.86
CA ILE A 883 -13.99 0.31 -28.22
C ILE A 883 -13.83 1.64 -28.94
N ARG A 884 -14.93 2.21 -29.46
CA ARG A 884 -14.93 3.49 -30.20
C ARG A 884 -13.94 3.54 -31.38
N GLY A 885 -13.77 2.41 -32.07
CA GLY A 885 -12.87 2.31 -33.21
C GLY A 885 -11.38 2.36 -32.84
N GLU A 886 -11.03 2.08 -31.59
CA GLU A 886 -9.65 1.88 -31.17
C GLU A 886 -9.50 0.52 -30.50
N GLU A 887 -8.44 -0.20 -30.85
CA GLU A 887 -8.13 -1.53 -30.32
C GLU A 887 -7.99 -1.48 -28.77
N ILE A 888 -8.49 -2.49 -28.07
CA ILE A 888 -8.26 -2.70 -26.64
C ILE A 888 -7.68 -4.07 -26.31
N ILE A 889 -7.93 -5.06 -27.18
CA ILE A 889 -7.50 -6.44 -27.01
C ILE A 889 -6.88 -6.90 -28.31
N SER A 890 -5.77 -7.64 -28.18
CA SER A 890 -5.35 -8.61 -29.17
C SER A 890 -5.37 -10.02 -28.56
N GLY A 891 -6.02 -10.96 -29.25
CA GLY A 891 -6.22 -12.32 -28.79
C GLY A 891 -6.09 -13.34 -29.92
N ALA A 892 -5.79 -14.59 -29.57
CA ALA A 892 -5.69 -15.68 -30.53
C ALA A 892 -5.75 -17.06 -29.88
N GLN A 893 -6.03 -18.06 -30.70
CA GLN A 893 -5.59 -19.43 -30.45
C GLN A 893 -4.08 -19.53 -30.61
N ARG A 894 -3.45 -20.29 -29.72
CA ARG A 894 -2.00 -20.50 -29.73
C ARG A 894 -1.62 -21.80 -30.41
N VAL A 895 -0.44 -21.79 -31.03
CA VAL A 895 0.20 -23.00 -31.53
C VAL A 895 0.71 -23.81 -30.34
N HIS A 896 0.07 -24.95 -30.09
CA HIS A 896 0.42 -25.89 -29.01
C HIS A 896 1.26 -27.09 -29.51
N VAL A 897 1.45 -27.20 -30.84
CA VAL A 897 2.27 -28.25 -31.47
C VAL A 897 3.71 -27.73 -31.60
N PRO A 898 4.70 -28.33 -30.92
CA PRO A 898 6.07 -27.81 -30.87
C PRO A 898 6.72 -27.62 -32.25
N GLU A 899 6.52 -28.56 -33.17
CA GLU A 899 7.13 -28.53 -34.51
C GLU A 899 6.61 -27.37 -35.35
N LEU A 900 5.30 -27.11 -35.29
CA LEU A 900 4.68 -25.97 -35.95
C LEU A 900 5.12 -24.66 -35.31
N LEU A 901 5.20 -24.62 -33.97
CA LEU A 901 5.64 -23.43 -33.23
C LEU A 901 7.09 -23.06 -33.58
N GLU A 902 7.97 -24.05 -33.71
CA GLU A 902 9.35 -23.87 -34.18
C GLU A 902 9.42 -23.36 -35.63
N SER A 903 8.61 -23.93 -36.54
CA SER A 903 8.56 -23.47 -37.94
C SER A 903 8.15 -22.00 -38.02
N ARG A 904 7.07 -21.65 -37.33
CA ARG A 904 6.55 -20.27 -37.27
C ARG A 904 7.55 -19.31 -36.64
N ALA A 905 8.23 -19.72 -35.56
CA ALA A 905 9.28 -18.91 -34.95
C ALA A 905 10.40 -18.58 -35.95
N LYS A 906 10.87 -19.58 -36.73
CA LYS A 906 11.89 -19.40 -37.77
C LYS A 906 11.41 -18.48 -38.90
N GLU A 907 10.17 -18.66 -39.37
CA GLU A 907 9.55 -17.82 -40.40
C GLU A 907 9.44 -16.35 -39.97
N CYS A 908 9.15 -16.10 -38.68
CA CYS A 908 9.11 -14.76 -38.09
C CYS A 908 10.50 -14.22 -37.69
N GLY A 909 11.59 -14.93 -38.02
CA GLY A 909 12.96 -14.47 -37.74
C GLY A 909 13.39 -14.59 -36.27
N ILE A 910 12.72 -15.42 -35.47
CA ILE A 910 13.04 -15.63 -34.05
C ILE A 910 13.99 -16.82 -33.92
N ASP A 911 15.12 -16.62 -33.23
CA ASP A 911 16.05 -17.73 -32.92
C ASP A 911 15.43 -18.65 -31.86
N VAL A 912 15.06 -19.86 -32.28
CA VAL A 912 14.47 -20.91 -31.44
C VAL A 912 15.28 -21.16 -30.16
N LYS A 913 16.61 -20.99 -30.18
CA LYS A 913 17.44 -21.16 -28.97
C LYS A 913 17.12 -20.16 -27.86
N THR A 914 16.65 -18.97 -28.22
CA THR A 914 16.32 -17.90 -27.25
C THR A 914 15.01 -18.17 -26.51
N ILE A 915 14.15 -19.02 -27.06
CA ILE A 915 12.84 -19.37 -26.52
C ILE A 915 12.68 -20.89 -26.30
N SER A 916 13.80 -21.63 -26.21
CA SER A 916 13.76 -23.10 -26.11
C SER A 916 12.99 -23.58 -24.88
N THR A 917 13.20 -22.94 -23.72
CA THR A 917 12.48 -23.26 -22.48
C THR A 917 10.97 -23.11 -22.63
N TYR A 918 10.51 -22.14 -23.44
CA TYR A 918 9.10 -21.95 -23.73
C TYR A 918 8.58 -23.05 -24.65
N ILE A 919 9.29 -23.37 -25.74
CA ILE A 919 8.90 -24.43 -26.69
C ILE A 919 8.89 -25.81 -26.01
N ASP A 920 9.85 -26.08 -25.14
CA ASP A 920 9.96 -27.35 -24.42
C ASP A 920 8.77 -27.61 -23.50
N ALA A 921 8.11 -26.55 -22.99
CA ALA A 921 6.89 -26.70 -22.20
C ALA A 921 5.75 -27.39 -22.97
N PHE A 922 5.73 -27.29 -24.30
CA PHE A 922 4.69 -27.89 -25.14
C PHE A 922 4.97 -29.35 -25.52
N ARG A 923 6.18 -29.86 -25.26
CA ARG A 923 6.58 -31.22 -25.66
C ARG A 923 5.98 -32.33 -24.80
N TYR A 924 5.52 -31.98 -23.59
CA TYR A 924 5.04 -32.95 -22.59
C TYR A 924 3.52 -33.12 -22.60
N GLY A 925 2.88 -32.82 -23.74
CA GLY A 925 1.43 -32.83 -23.88
C GLY A 925 0.83 -31.47 -23.55
N ALA A 926 0.60 -30.65 -24.57
CA ALA A 926 -0.05 -29.34 -24.42
C ALA A 926 -1.48 -29.38 -24.97
N PRO A 927 -2.49 -28.93 -24.21
CA PRO A 927 -3.86 -28.84 -24.71
C PRO A 927 -3.98 -27.69 -25.73
N PRO A 928 -4.95 -27.76 -26.68
CA PRO A 928 -5.35 -26.60 -27.45
C PRO A 928 -5.79 -25.48 -26.51
N HIS A 929 -5.30 -24.27 -26.73
CA HIS A 929 -5.57 -23.14 -25.85
C HIS A 929 -5.51 -21.81 -26.60
N GLY A 930 -6.06 -20.78 -25.99
CA GLY A 930 -6.07 -19.42 -26.50
C GLY A 930 -6.33 -18.42 -25.40
N GLY A 931 -6.14 -17.15 -25.73
CA GLY A 931 -6.23 -16.11 -24.74
C GLY A 931 -6.18 -14.72 -25.36
N PHE A 932 -6.14 -13.74 -24.48
CA PHE A 932 -6.08 -12.34 -24.84
C PHE A 932 -5.37 -11.52 -23.77
N GLY A 933 -4.91 -10.33 -24.14
CA GLY A 933 -4.43 -9.32 -23.21
C GLY A 933 -5.17 -8.01 -23.46
N VAL A 934 -5.47 -7.28 -22.38
CA VAL A 934 -6.10 -5.95 -22.45
C VAL A 934 -5.34 -4.94 -21.58
N GLY A 935 -5.16 -3.71 -22.08
CA GLY A 935 -4.63 -2.61 -21.28
C GLY A 935 -5.73 -1.96 -20.42
N LEU A 936 -5.57 -1.99 -19.09
CA LEU A 936 -6.54 -1.44 -18.13
C LEU A 936 -6.81 0.05 -18.40
N GLU A 937 -5.75 0.83 -18.54
CA GLU A 937 -5.82 2.28 -18.76
C GLU A 937 -6.57 2.61 -20.06
N ARG A 938 -6.41 1.75 -21.07
CA ARG A 938 -7.02 1.93 -22.39
C ARG A 938 -8.52 1.63 -22.40
N VAL A 939 -8.95 0.61 -21.65
CA VAL A 939 -10.39 0.33 -21.44
C VAL A 939 -11.07 1.52 -20.79
N VAL A 940 -10.50 2.06 -19.70
CA VAL A 940 -11.09 3.21 -18.99
C VAL A 940 -11.08 4.45 -19.87
N MET A 941 -9.99 4.67 -20.62
CA MET A 941 -9.85 5.81 -21.53
C MET A 941 -11.00 5.81 -22.54
N LEU A 942 -11.23 4.69 -23.22
CA LEU A 942 -12.21 4.60 -24.29
C LEU A 942 -13.65 4.49 -23.76
N PHE A 943 -13.87 3.83 -22.62
CA PHE A 943 -15.17 3.79 -21.96
C PHE A 943 -15.68 5.20 -21.63
N CYS A 944 -14.81 6.03 -21.05
CA CYS A 944 -15.09 7.43 -20.68
C CYS A 944 -14.81 8.43 -21.82
N ALA A 945 -14.50 7.97 -23.04
CA ALA A 945 -14.14 8.79 -24.20
C ALA A 945 -13.07 9.87 -23.93
N LEU A 946 -12.06 9.54 -23.12
CA LEU A 946 -10.93 10.41 -22.85
C LEU A 946 -9.96 10.39 -24.04
N ASP A 947 -9.35 11.54 -24.30
CA ASP A 947 -8.47 11.83 -25.44
C ASP A 947 -7.01 11.43 -25.23
N ASN A 948 -6.61 11.06 -24.02
CA ASN A 948 -5.22 10.74 -23.69
C ASN A 948 -5.10 9.73 -22.55
N ILE A 949 -4.37 8.64 -22.81
CA ILE A 949 -4.17 7.52 -21.88
C ILE A 949 -3.47 7.94 -20.58
N ARG A 950 -2.70 9.05 -20.61
CA ARG A 950 -2.07 9.59 -19.39
C ARG A 950 -3.09 10.10 -18.37
N LYS A 951 -4.34 10.35 -18.77
CA LYS A 951 -5.42 10.71 -17.84
C LYS A 951 -5.88 9.50 -17.01
N THR A 952 -5.77 8.29 -17.58
CA THR A 952 -6.18 7.02 -16.97
C THR A 952 -5.02 6.21 -16.42
N SER A 953 -3.79 6.72 -16.47
CA SER A 953 -2.65 6.19 -15.71
C SER A 953 -2.38 7.08 -14.49
N LEU A 954 -2.32 6.49 -13.29
CA LEU A 954 -2.18 7.24 -12.04
C LEU A 954 -0.87 8.05 -12.02
N PHE A 955 0.23 7.40 -12.41
CA PHE A 955 1.55 7.98 -12.57
C PHE A 955 2.13 7.53 -13.93
N PRO A 956 1.81 8.24 -15.03
CA PRO A 956 2.15 7.78 -16.36
C PRO A 956 3.66 7.66 -16.57
N ARG A 957 4.05 6.61 -17.30
CA ARG A 957 5.40 6.38 -17.79
C ARG A 957 5.39 6.32 -19.31
N ASP A 958 6.16 7.19 -19.93
CA ASP A 958 6.36 7.28 -21.37
C ASP A 958 7.82 7.63 -21.66
N PRO A 959 8.28 7.66 -22.93
CA PRO A 959 9.70 7.87 -23.20
C PRO A 959 10.26 9.21 -22.70
N ARG A 960 9.42 10.21 -22.38
CA ARG A 960 9.83 11.51 -21.84
C ARG A 960 9.57 11.68 -20.34
N ARG A 961 8.78 10.80 -19.73
CA ARG A 961 8.28 10.97 -18.35
C ARG A 961 8.64 9.78 -17.47
N LEU A 962 9.59 10.01 -16.57
CA LEU A 962 10.01 9.08 -15.51
C LEU A 962 9.62 9.56 -14.09
N GLU A 963 9.22 10.83 -13.96
CA GLU A 963 8.81 11.48 -12.71
C GLU A 963 7.40 12.10 -12.88
N PRO A 964 6.61 12.27 -11.80
CA PRO A 964 6.81 11.79 -10.43
C PRO A 964 6.58 10.28 -10.28
#